data_AF-A0A0C2NEF8-F1
#
_entry.id   AF-A0A0C2NEF8-F1
#
_cell.length_a   1.000
_cell.length_b   1.000
_cell.length_c   1.000
_cell.angle_alpha   90.00
_cell.angle_beta   90.00
_cell.angle_gamma   90.00
#
_symmetry.space_group_name_H-M   'P 1'
#
loop_
_entity.id
_entity.type
_entity.pdbx_description
1 polymer ?
#
loop_
_entity_poly.entity_id
_entity_poly.type
_entity_poly.pdbx_seq_one_letter_code
_entity_poly.pdbx_strand_id
1 'polypeptide(L)'
;MEAISSDNYTFLDSKIENLLNNLKCQDNLGFAQDYFDPELLSASDIQIANHRVRRYCLIATDTNNNSELKKTLKLEGYDENFSQFLIDELDRYGYACIEYRRSSTDCTQLGNKIAEKHHELTKTYFHFQVIKVYRYFFMNLAPQLISLIHELCSLKSKLARTLTNYLSNENSFLSTFVQNENKLWKHFRFLVLKRLLIIFFSFEEGKRQIADFYLQNFSKIYHLSLPDSFGSVYSLLKLSVEFTTDHYIIKYLFGNRLLCNIIDAMSKIVKTIVLKYGEQSTISNMEIDRILLVGDSFLRFLSIDLKIESCFSEFEPELKREGDRIILLCLEFDTYEFSFDNYFTLNDSRLPQIIFKLQEILVKFIQWLCLDLKTLEGILRKQLREFKRIITSNPSEVEDLTYRYDIQNQARFILSRIFFINLLVFGAVNHNLSQKMNNKILRDEKMLLWVAQPVMQSLSYRFTFNSDDCEETRDFDRFINFFNNSSDIPLINIQTLYILQILVSKLCPNLFVKHLLFSIFPILHKTPNLEEINQILLKIRQTSRASQSYLLIIIFNTLYERLFMWNEEKLLYSLIEKWIIHYLALGDKQLDEIVDCLSDHFSAYQPQPECISKIIERVSCVQNHQNSSLILKLKPEYYKKISP
;
A
#
# COMPACT_ATOMS: atom_id res chain seq x y z
N MET A 1 -27.52 -5.98 -12.09
CA MET A 1 -26.58 -5.02 -11.47
C MET A 1 -27.26 -3.71 -11.17
N GLU A 2 -27.71 -2.94 -12.18
CA GLU A 2 -28.42 -1.65 -11.98
C GLU A 2 -29.62 -1.77 -11.02
N ALA A 3 -30.37 -2.87 -11.13
CA ALA A 3 -31.50 -3.18 -10.25
C ALA A 3 -31.10 -3.46 -8.78
N ILE A 4 -29.88 -3.95 -8.57
CA ILE A 4 -29.34 -4.37 -7.27
C ILE A 4 -28.65 -3.20 -6.56
N SER A 5 -28.14 -2.20 -7.30
CA SER A 5 -27.29 -1.16 -6.75
C SER A 5 -27.98 0.19 -6.50
N SER A 6 -29.25 0.34 -6.86
CA SER A 6 -30.02 1.55 -6.52
C SER A 6 -30.27 1.61 -5.00
N ASP A 7 -29.98 2.74 -4.36
CA ASP A 7 -30.09 2.89 -2.89
C ASP A 7 -31.50 2.62 -2.34
N ASN A 8 -32.52 2.82 -3.17
CA ASN A 8 -33.92 2.55 -2.82
C ASN A 8 -34.44 1.22 -3.39
N TYR A 9 -33.64 0.53 -4.22
CA TYR A 9 -33.93 -0.80 -4.80
C TYR A 9 -35.29 -0.90 -5.52
N THR A 10 -35.87 0.25 -5.88
CA THR A 10 -37.24 0.38 -6.39
C THR A 10 -37.42 -0.28 -7.75
N PHE A 11 -36.35 -0.36 -8.54
CA PHE A 11 -36.40 -0.93 -9.89
C PHE A 11 -36.49 -2.46 -9.88
N LEU A 12 -35.73 -3.15 -9.03
CA LEU A 12 -35.84 -4.60 -8.88
C LEU A 12 -37.20 -4.96 -8.30
N ASP A 13 -37.65 -4.20 -7.30
CA ASP A 13 -38.96 -4.39 -6.69
C ASP A 13 -40.08 -4.18 -7.68
N SER A 14 -40.06 -3.10 -8.47
CA SER A 14 -41.13 -2.88 -9.44
C SER A 14 -41.18 -4.00 -10.46
N LYS A 15 -40.03 -4.51 -10.92
CA LYS A 15 -39.99 -5.67 -11.83
C LYS A 15 -40.49 -6.96 -11.19
N ILE A 16 -40.06 -7.27 -9.96
CA ILE A 16 -40.50 -8.48 -9.26
C ILE A 16 -41.98 -8.37 -8.88
N GLU A 17 -42.44 -7.22 -8.39
CA GLU A 17 -43.87 -6.99 -8.14
C GLU A 17 -44.68 -7.11 -9.44
N ASN A 18 -44.19 -6.56 -10.56
CA ASN A 18 -44.85 -6.72 -11.85
C ASN A 18 -44.89 -8.19 -12.26
N LEU A 19 -43.82 -8.97 -12.08
CA LEU A 19 -43.82 -10.41 -12.33
C LEU A 19 -44.81 -11.14 -11.41
N LEU A 20 -44.78 -10.86 -10.11
CA LEU A 20 -45.69 -11.47 -9.13
C LEU A 20 -47.16 -11.07 -9.36
N ASN A 21 -47.42 -9.87 -9.87
CA ASN A 21 -48.75 -9.39 -10.24
C ASN A 21 -49.20 -10.01 -11.58
N ASN A 22 -48.31 -10.15 -12.55
CA ASN A 22 -48.61 -10.77 -13.83
C ASN A 22 -48.81 -12.29 -13.71
N LEU A 23 -48.08 -12.96 -12.82
CA LEU A 23 -48.31 -14.37 -12.49
C LEU A 23 -49.70 -14.59 -11.87
N LYS A 24 -50.21 -13.65 -11.06
CA LYS A 24 -51.62 -13.68 -10.61
C LYS A 24 -52.62 -13.51 -11.77
N CYS A 25 -52.25 -12.82 -12.85
CA CYS A 25 -53.11 -12.62 -14.00
C CYS A 25 -53.04 -13.77 -15.01
N GLN A 26 -51.97 -14.57 -15.00
CA GLN A 26 -51.77 -15.71 -15.91
C GLN A 26 -52.49 -16.99 -15.49
N ASP A 27 -53.07 -17.05 -14.28
CA ASP A 27 -54.05 -18.09 -13.90
C ASP A 27 -55.28 -18.12 -14.85
N ASN A 28 -55.46 -17.11 -15.73
CA ASN A 28 -56.51 -17.05 -16.75
C ASN A 28 -56.04 -17.32 -18.20
N LEU A 29 -54.74 -17.51 -18.47
CA LEU A 29 -54.21 -17.73 -19.82
C LEU A 29 -53.35 -18.99 -19.81
N GLY A 30 -53.93 -20.11 -20.24
CA GLY A 30 -53.34 -21.45 -20.20
C GLY A 30 -51.91 -21.55 -20.74
N PHE A 31 -50.94 -21.34 -19.86
CA PHE A 31 -49.58 -21.84 -20.08
C PHE A 31 -49.63 -23.37 -19.95
N ALA A 32 -49.15 -24.04 -20.99
CA ALA A 32 -49.22 -25.49 -21.15
C ALA A 32 -48.72 -26.23 -19.90
N GLN A 33 -49.56 -27.12 -19.38
CA GLN A 33 -49.32 -28.01 -18.24
C GLN A 33 -48.24 -29.07 -18.50
N ASP A 34 -47.55 -29.05 -19.64
CA ASP A 34 -46.80 -30.22 -20.14
C ASP A 34 -45.39 -30.40 -19.54
N TYR A 35 -44.93 -29.54 -18.62
CA TYR A 35 -43.55 -29.62 -18.08
C TYR A 35 -43.41 -29.57 -16.56
N PHE A 36 -44.51 -29.50 -15.79
CA PHE A 36 -44.45 -29.56 -14.33
C PHE A 36 -45.27 -30.74 -13.80
N ASP A 37 -44.60 -31.62 -13.06
CA ASP A 37 -45.21 -32.74 -12.33
C ASP A 37 -46.36 -32.19 -11.43
N PRO A 38 -47.57 -32.79 -11.45
CA PRO A 38 -48.79 -32.17 -10.94
C PRO A 38 -48.97 -32.27 -9.41
N GLU A 39 -47.90 -32.29 -8.62
CA GLU A 39 -47.97 -31.87 -7.21
C GLU A 39 -48.05 -30.32 -7.17
N LEU A 40 -49.10 -29.79 -7.81
CA LEU A 40 -49.35 -28.37 -7.96
C LEU A 40 -49.76 -27.77 -6.62
N LEU A 41 -48.96 -26.80 -6.16
CA LEU A 41 -49.30 -25.89 -5.07
C LEU A 41 -50.77 -25.45 -5.22
N SER A 42 -51.57 -25.63 -4.17
CA SER A 42 -52.97 -25.19 -4.22
C SER A 42 -53.05 -23.67 -4.43
N ALA A 43 -54.17 -23.17 -4.95
CA ALA A 43 -54.39 -21.72 -5.07
C ALA A 43 -54.21 -21.00 -3.72
N SER A 44 -54.56 -21.67 -2.60
CA SER A 44 -54.28 -21.20 -1.25
C SER A 44 -52.78 -21.15 -0.93
N ASP A 45 -51.99 -22.14 -1.34
CA ASP A 45 -50.53 -22.14 -1.14
C ASP A 45 -49.87 -21.02 -1.93
N ILE A 46 -50.32 -20.78 -3.17
CA ILE A 46 -49.86 -19.66 -4.00
C ILE A 46 -50.22 -18.33 -3.33
N GLN A 47 -51.44 -18.16 -2.82
CA GLN A 47 -51.86 -16.94 -2.14
C GLN A 47 -51.06 -16.69 -0.84
N ILE A 48 -50.84 -17.74 -0.05
CA ILE A 48 -50.04 -17.70 1.18
C ILE A 48 -48.58 -17.37 0.85
N ALA A 49 -47.99 -18.01 -0.15
CA ALA A 49 -46.63 -17.73 -0.61
C ALA A 49 -46.51 -16.29 -1.10
N ASN A 50 -47.48 -15.81 -1.89
CA ASN A 50 -47.50 -14.45 -2.41
C ASN A 50 -47.60 -13.40 -1.28
N HIS A 51 -48.41 -13.67 -0.25
CA HIS A 51 -48.47 -12.82 0.94
C HIS A 51 -47.16 -12.85 1.75
N ARG A 52 -46.52 -14.01 1.90
CA ARG A 52 -45.25 -14.17 2.62
C ARG A 52 -44.07 -13.52 1.89
N VAL A 53 -44.04 -13.58 0.56
CA VAL A 53 -42.96 -13.03 -0.28
C VAL A 53 -42.98 -11.50 -0.30
N ARG A 54 -44.16 -10.87 -0.09
CA ARG A 54 -44.30 -9.41 0.08
C ARG A 54 -44.02 -8.90 1.49
N ARG A 55 -43.67 -9.76 2.44
CA ARG A 55 -43.19 -9.34 3.76
C ARG A 55 -41.78 -8.77 3.67
N TYR A 56 -41.30 -8.26 4.80
CA TYR A 56 -40.02 -7.59 4.92
C TYR A 56 -39.04 -8.39 5.80
N CYS A 57 -37.76 -8.13 5.58
CA CYS A 57 -36.64 -8.59 6.38
C CYS A 57 -35.90 -7.37 6.91
N LEU A 58 -35.40 -7.46 8.14
CA LEU A 58 -34.42 -6.54 8.67
C LEU A 58 -33.03 -7.15 8.43
N ILE A 59 -32.21 -6.51 7.61
CA ILE A 59 -30.83 -6.92 7.38
C ILE A 59 -29.86 -5.94 8.03
N ALA A 60 -28.82 -6.48 8.64
CA ALA A 60 -27.60 -5.76 8.96
C ALA A 60 -26.68 -5.83 7.74
N THR A 61 -26.03 -4.72 7.41
CA THR A 61 -24.95 -4.70 6.41
C THR A 61 -23.64 -4.40 7.10
N ASP A 62 -22.57 -4.99 6.58
CA ASP A 62 -21.24 -4.93 7.16
C ASP A 62 -20.76 -3.49 7.42
N THR A 63 -20.15 -3.29 8.60
CA THR A 63 -19.44 -2.06 8.97
C THR A 63 -18.10 -2.45 9.61
N ASN A 64 -17.18 -1.48 9.75
CA ASN A 64 -15.85 -1.75 10.28
C ASN A 64 -15.82 -2.24 11.76
N ASN A 65 -16.96 -2.46 12.42
CA ASN A 65 -17.04 -2.70 13.87
C ASN A 65 -18.05 -3.80 14.28
N ASN A 66 -17.98 -4.98 13.65
CA ASN A 66 -18.92 -6.09 13.89
C ASN A 66 -18.85 -6.67 15.32
N SER A 67 -17.73 -6.57 16.03
CA SER A 67 -17.58 -7.06 17.41
C SER A 67 -18.50 -6.32 18.40
N GLU A 68 -18.70 -5.02 18.20
CA GLU A 68 -19.58 -4.21 19.05
C GLU A 68 -21.06 -4.47 18.76
N LEU A 69 -21.42 -4.81 17.51
CA LEU A 69 -22.78 -5.23 17.18
C LEU A 69 -23.20 -6.48 17.97
N LYS A 70 -22.30 -7.44 18.17
CA LYS A 70 -22.58 -8.63 19.00
C LYS A 70 -23.05 -8.25 20.41
N LYS A 71 -22.41 -7.26 21.02
CA LYS A 71 -22.79 -6.77 22.36
C LYS A 71 -24.16 -6.08 22.31
N THR A 72 -24.41 -5.26 21.29
CA THR A 72 -25.71 -4.61 21.09
C THR A 72 -26.84 -5.63 20.96
N LEU A 73 -26.66 -6.67 20.14
CA LEU A 73 -27.66 -7.73 19.94
C LEU A 73 -27.96 -8.47 21.26
N LYS A 74 -26.93 -8.78 22.07
CA LYS A 74 -27.15 -9.38 23.40
C LYS A 74 -28.00 -8.51 24.32
N LEU A 75 -27.79 -7.19 24.33
CA LEU A 75 -28.60 -6.26 25.13
C LEU A 75 -30.06 -6.18 24.67
N GLU A 76 -30.30 -6.44 23.38
CA GLU A 76 -31.64 -6.50 22.79
C GLU A 76 -32.33 -7.86 22.98
N GLY A 77 -31.70 -8.78 23.71
CA GLY A 77 -32.28 -10.06 24.11
C GLY A 77 -32.01 -11.22 23.14
N TYR A 78 -31.14 -11.04 22.16
CA TYR A 78 -30.68 -12.15 21.32
C TYR A 78 -29.69 -13.03 22.09
N ASP A 79 -29.81 -14.35 21.93
CA ASP A 79 -28.88 -15.28 22.57
C ASP A 79 -27.47 -15.17 21.96
N GLU A 80 -26.47 -15.67 22.71
CA GLU A 80 -25.07 -15.56 22.29
C GLU A 80 -24.75 -16.32 21.01
N ASN A 81 -25.36 -17.48 20.79
CA ASN A 81 -25.09 -18.31 19.62
C ASN A 81 -25.68 -17.66 18.37
N PHE A 82 -26.90 -17.13 18.45
CA PHE A 82 -27.53 -16.40 17.36
C PHE A 82 -26.79 -15.10 17.05
N SER A 83 -26.39 -14.35 18.09
CA SER A 83 -25.59 -13.14 17.91
C SER A 83 -24.25 -13.45 17.21
N GLN A 84 -23.57 -14.53 17.60
CA GLN A 84 -22.34 -14.96 16.94
C GLN A 84 -22.59 -15.40 15.49
N PHE A 85 -23.65 -16.17 15.23
CA PHE A 85 -24.04 -16.59 13.89
C PHE A 85 -24.25 -15.38 12.96
N LEU A 86 -24.92 -14.32 13.44
CA LEU A 86 -25.10 -13.08 12.67
C LEU A 86 -23.78 -12.37 12.37
N ILE A 87 -22.83 -12.37 13.31
CA ILE A 87 -21.48 -11.82 13.06
C ILE A 87 -20.76 -12.66 12.01
N ASP A 88 -20.81 -13.99 12.12
CA ASP A 88 -20.18 -14.89 11.14
C ASP A 88 -20.79 -14.70 9.74
N GLU A 89 -22.11 -14.49 9.63
CA GLU A 89 -22.77 -14.14 8.37
C GLU A 89 -22.34 -12.78 7.83
N LEU A 90 -22.26 -11.74 8.67
CA LEU A 90 -21.76 -10.42 8.28
C LEU A 90 -20.33 -10.52 7.75
N ASP A 91 -19.46 -11.20 8.48
CA ASP A 91 -18.06 -11.35 8.12
C ASP A 91 -17.89 -12.16 6.83
N ARG A 92 -18.71 -13.19 6.63
CA ARG A 92 -18.66 -14.06 5.44
C ARG A 92 -19.32 -13.43 4.21
N TYR A 93 -20.50 -12.86 4.38
CA TYR A 93 -21.36 -12.43 3.27
C TYR A 93 -21.37 -10.92 3.04
N GLY A 94 -21.02 -10.13 4.05
CA GLY A 94 -21.18 -8.68 4.07
C GLY A 94 -22.58 -8.23 4.52
N TYR A 95 -23.44 -9.16 4.92
CA TYR A 95 -24.79 -8.90 5.42
C TYR A 95 -25.28 -10.08 6.28
N ALA A 96 -26.23 -9.82 7.19
CA ALA A 96 -26.94 -10.85 7.94
C ALA A 96 -28.42 -10.49 8.12
N CYS A 97 -29.30 -11.50 8.15
CA CYS A 97 -30.72 -11.31 8.34
C CYS A 97 -31.09 -11.42 9.82
N ILE A 98 -31.47 -10.31 10.44
CA ILE A 98 -31.86 -10.27 11.86
C ILE A 98 -33.29 -10.77 12.04
N GLU A 99 -34.21 -10.25 11.22
CA GLU A 99 -35.62 -10.66 11.23
C GLU A 99 -36.10 -11.01 9.83
N TYR A 100 -36.93 -12.03 9.74
CA TYR A 100 -37.42 -12.58 8.48
C TYR A 100 -38.95 -12.63 8.43
N ARG A 101 -39.54 -12.17 7.31
CA ARG A 101 -40.99 -12.19 7.04
C ARG A 101 -41.86 -11.38 8.02
N ARG A 102 -41.40 -10.22 8.47
CA ARG A 102 -42.15 -9.29 9.33
C ARG A 102 -42.86 -8.19 8.53
N SER A 103 -43.65 -7.36 9.22
CA SER A 103 -44.17 -6.13 8.61
C SER A 103 -43.05 -5.08 8.48
N SER A 104 -43.19 -4.16 7.53
CA SER A 104 -42.20 -3.08 7.34
C SER A 104 -42.04 -2.23 8.61
N THR A 105 -43.15 -1.96 9.30
CA THR A 105 -43.17 -1.18 10.54
C THR A 105 -42.42 -1.88 11.66
N ASP A 106 -42.62 -3.19 11.84
CA ASP A 106 -41.92 -3.96 12.88
C ASP A 106 -40.41 -3.99 12.62
N CYS A 107 -40.00 -4.25 11.37
CA CYS A 107 -38.59 -4.23 10.98
C CYS A 107 -37.95 -2.86 11.20
N THR A 108 -38.66 -1.78 10.86
CA THR A 108 -38.15 -0.40 11.00
C THR A 108 -38.01 -0.03 12.48
N GLN A 109 -39.01 -0.34 13.30
CA GLN A 109 -38.98 -0.08 14.74
C GLN A 109 -37.85 -0.84 15.42
N LEU A 110 -37.68 -2.12 15.10
CA LEU A 110 -36.60 -2.94 15.64
C LEU A 110 -35.22 -2.44 15.17
N GLY A 111 -35.08 -2.13 13.88
CA GLY A 111 -33.83 -1.59 13.33
C GLY A 111 -33.41 -0.29 14.01
N ASN A 112 -34.35 0.64 14.21
CA ASN A 112 -34.09 1.88 14.94
C ASN A 112 -33.70 1.63 16.39
N LYS A 113 -34.39 0.71 17.08
CA LYS A 113 -34.08 0.35 18.47
C LYS A 113 -32.65 -0.21 18.61
N ILE A 114 -32.26 -1.14 17.73
CA ILE A 114 -30.90 -1.72 17.72
C ILE A 114 -29.88 -0.62 17.38
N ALA A 115 -30.17 0.25 16.41
CA ALA A 115 -29.27 1.33 16.01
C ALA A 115 -29.03 2.35 17.14
N GLU A 116 -30.09 2.76 17.85
CA GLU A 116 -30.01 3.64 19.01
C GLU A 116 -29.17 3.01 20.11
N LYS A 117 -29.43 1.73 20.43
CA LYS A 117 -28.65 0.99 21.43
C LYS A 117 -27.18 0.87 21.05
N HIS A 118 -26.89 0.62 19.77
CA HIS A 118 -25.52 0.57 19.27
C HIS A 118 -24.84 1.93 19.46
N HIS A 119 -25.51 3.01 19.04
CA HIS A 119 -24.99 4.37 19.17
C HIS A 119 -24.73 4.78 20.62
N GLU A 120 -25.60 4.39 21.56
CA GLU A 120 -25.38 4.62 22.98
C GLU A 120 -24.04 4.03 23.46
N LEU A 121 -23.75 2.78 23.03
CA LEU A 121 -22.57 2.01 23.43
C LEU A 121 -21.28 2.49 22.76
N THR A 122 -21.30 2.67 21.45
CA THR A 122 -20.08 2.85 20.63
C THR A 122 -19.87 4.28 20.17
N LYS A 123 -20.89 5.14 20.28
CA LYS A 123 -20.97 6.45 19.63
C LYS A 123 -20.88 6.39 18.10
N THR A 124 -21.01 5.21 17.50
CA THR A 124 -21.08 5.00 16.05
C THR A 124 -22.48 4.55 15.64
N TYR A 125 -22.84 4.73 14.37
CA TYR A 125 -24.10 4.24 13.83
C TYR A 125 -23.86 2.93 13.08
N PHE A 126 -24.73 1.94 13.28
CA PHE A 126 -24.75 0.72 12.49
C PHE A 126 -25.83 0.83 11.42
N HIS A 127 -25.53 0.39 10.19
CA HIS A 127 -26.47 0.50 9.08
C HIS A 127 -27.38 -0.73 9.02
N PHE A 128 -28.69 -0.50 9.16
CA PHE A 128 -29.72 -1.52 8.97
C PHE A 128 -30.58 -1.16 7.77
N GLN A 129 -30.98 -2.17 6.99
CA GLN A 129 -31.87 -1.99 5.87
C GLN A 129 -33.11 -2.88 6.01
N VAL A 130 -34.27 -2.30 5.70
CA VAL A 130 -35.52 -3.05 5.58
C VAL A 130 -35.73 -3.39 4.11
N ILE A 131 -35.64 -4.67 3.79
CA ILE A 131 -35.75 -5.17 2.41
C ILE A 131 -36.92 -6.15 2.29
N LYS A 132 -37.46 -6.34 1.09
CA LYS A 132 -38.49 -7.35 0.87
C LYS A 132 -37.90 -8.76 0.87
N VAL A 133 -38.70 -9.75 1.27
CA VAL A 133 -38.28 -11.16 1.38
C VAL A 133 -37.73 -11.72 0.07
N TYR A 134 -38.32 -11.38 -1.08
CA TYR A 134 -37.78 -11.83 -2.37
C TYR A 134 -36.41 -11.23 -2.71
N ARG A 135 -36.07 -10.03 -2.19
CA ARG A 135 -34.72 -9.47 -2.38
C ARG A 135 -33.70 -10.29 -1.63
N TYR A 136 -34.00 -10.62 -0.37
CA TYR A 136 -33.16 -11.49 0.44
C TYR A 136 -33.00 -12.87 -0.23
N PHE A 137 -34.08 -13.43 -0.77
CA PHE A 137 -34.01 -14.64 -1.57
C PHE A 137 -33.08 -14.48 -2.80
N PHE A 138 -33.17 -13.37 -3.52
CA PHE A 138 -32.28 -13.11 -4.65
C PHE A 138 -30.81 -12.95 -4.22
N MET A 139 -30.54 -12.30 -3.09
CA MET A 139 -29.19 -12.19 -2.52
C MET A 139 -28.57 -13.56 -2.21
N ASN A 140 -29.39 -14.53 -1.79
CA ASN A 140 -29.00 -15.92 -1.56
C ASN A 140 -28.87 -16.73 -2.86
N LEU A 141 -29.74 -16.48 -3.84
CA LEU A 141 -29.74 -17.19 -5.13
C LEU A 141 -28.61 -16.76 -6.06
N ALA A 142 -28.28 -15.47 -6.10
CA ALA A 142 -27.27 -14.92 -6.99
C ALA A 142 -25.90 -15.61 -6.86
N PRO A 143 -25.38 -15.91 -5.65
CA PRO A 143 -24.20 -16.73 -5.47
C PRO A 143 -24.26 -18.10 -6.16
N GLN A 144 -25.38 -18.81 -6.03
CA GLN A 144 -25.57 -20.12 -6.64
C GLN A 144 -25.58 -20.03 -8.16
N LEU A 145 -26.25 -19.01 -8.71
CA LEU A 145 -26.28 -18.77 -10.16
C LEU A 145 -24.89 -18.42 -10.71
N ILE A 146 -24.14 -17.54 -10.06
CA ILE A 146 -22.76 -17.21 -10.46
C ILE A 146 -21.89 -18.47 -10.44
N SER A 147 -22.08 -19.32 -9.44
CA SER A 147 -21.36 -20.59 -9.29
C SER A 147 -21.64 -21.54 -10.45
N LEU A 148 -22.92 -21.72 -10.78
CA LEU A 148 -23.37 -22.56 -11.88
C LEU A 148 -22.85 -22.02 -13.23
N ILE A 149 -22.94 -20.70 -13.46
CA ILE A 149 -22.43 -20.06 -14.67
C ILE A 149 -20.93 -20.34 -14.83
N HIS A 150 -20.16 -20.16 -13.76
CA HIS A 150 -18.73 -20.44 -13.78
C HIS A 150 -18.44 -21.90 -14.09
N GLU A 151 -19.07 -22.85 -13.40
CA GLU A 151 -18.90 -24.28 -13.66
C GLU A 151 -19.19 -24.66 -15.12
N LEU A 152 -20.30 -24.17 -15.67
CA LEU A 152 -20.65 -24.40 -17.06
C LEU A 152 -19.62 -23.78 -18.03
N CYS A 153 -19.11 -22.57 -17.74
CA CYS A 153 -18.09 -21.92 -18.55
C CYS A 153 -16.74 -22.62 -18.47
N SER A 154 -16.35 -23.12 -17.28
CA SER A 154 -15.13 -23.91 -17.09
C SER A 154 -15.17 -25.21 -17.89
N LEU A 155 -16.35 -25.81 -18.08
CA LEU A 155 -16.52 -27.04 -18.88
C LEU A 155 -16.55 -26.78 -20.39
N LYS A 156 -16.93 -25.57 -20.84
CA LYS A 156 -17.17 -25.26 -22.25
C LYS A 156 -16.56 -23.92 -22.66
N SER A 157 -15.40 -23.95 -23.31
CA SER A 157 -14.68 -22.76 -23.79
C SER A 157 -15.49 -21.85 -24.72
N LYS A 158 -16.38 -22.41 -25.56
CA LYS A 158 -17.28 -21.62 -26.41
C LYS A 158 -18.26 -20.79 -25.57
N LEU A 159 -18.81 -21.37 -24.50
CA LEU A 159 -19.72 -20.68 -23.60
C LEU A 159 -18.98 -19.57 -22.83
N ALA A 160 -17.76 -19.86 -22.35
CA ALA A 160 -16.90 -18.87 -21.73
C ALA A 160 -16.68 -17.64 -22.65
N ARG A 161 -16.32 -17.87 -23.92
CA ARG A 161 -16.13 -16.79 -24.91
C ARG A 161 -17.41 -15.99 -25.20
N THR A 162 -18.54 -16.68 -25.32
CA THR A 162 -19.84 -16.01 -25.50
C THR A 162 -20.16 -15.14 -24.29
N LEU A 163 -19.94 -15.66 -23.08
CA LEU A 163 -20.19 -14.91 -21.85
C LEU A 163 -19.27 -13.69 -21.73
N THR A 164 -17.96 -13.81 -21.98
CA THR A 164 -17.05 -12.65 -21.88
C THR A 164 -17.43 -11.56 -22.87
N ASN A 165 -17.69 -11.93 -24.14
CA ASN A 165 -18.12 -10.98 -25.17
C ASN A 165 -19.41 -10.27 -24.77
N TYR A 166 -20.37 -11.03 -24.21
CA TYR A 166 -21.61 -10.47 -23.70
C TYR A 166 -21.36 -9.48 -22.56
N LEU A 167 -20.53 -9.86 -21.58
CA LEU A 167 -20.19 -9.04 -20.41
C LEU A 167 -19.34 -7.79 -20.72
N SER A 168 -18.50 -7.83 -21.75
CA SER A 168 -17.63 -6.70 -22.10
C SER A 168 -18.23 -5.76 -23.15
N ASN A 169 -18.94 -6.29 -24.15
CA ASN A 169 -19.30 -5.54 -25.34
C ASN A 169 -20.80 -5.33 -25.49
N GLU A 170 -21.62 -6.30 -25.07
CA GLU A 170 -23.08 -6.25 -25.34
C GLU A 170 -23.89 -5.68 -24.17
N ASN A 171 -23.31 -5.59 -22.98
CA ASN A 171 -24.00 -5.08 -21.80
C ASN A 171 -23.16 -4.08 -20.98
N SER A 172 -23.81 -3.41 -20.04
CA SER A 172 -23.19 -2.47 -19.11
C SER A 172 -22.66 -3.14 -17.82
N PHE A 173 -22.49 -4.48 -17.80
CA PHE A 173 -22.22 -5.20 -16.54
C PHE A 173 -20.93 -4.72 -15.87
N LEU A 174 -19.81 -4.70 -16.59
CA LEU A 174 -18.51 -4.33 -16.02
C LEU A 174 -18.50 -2.87 -15.55
N SER A 175 -19.02 -1.95 -16.37
CA SER A 175 -19.09 -0.52 -16.02
C SER A 175 -20.01 -0.27 -14.83
N THR A 176 -21.16 -0.96 -14.77
CA THR A 176 -22.08 -0.91 -13.64
C THR A 176 -21.45 -1.54 -12.39
N PHE A 177 -20.72 -2.64 -12.53
CA PHE A 177 -20.02 -3.27 -11.41
C PHE A 177 -19.02 -2.30 -10.78
N VAL A 178 -18.16 -1.64 -11.58
CA VAL A 178 -17.19 -0.65 -11.08
C VAL A 178 -17.86 0.52 -10.38
N GLN A 179 -18.93 1.07 -10.96
CA GLN A 179 -19.63 2.22 -10.39
C GLN A 179 -20.31 1.93 -9.05
N ASN A 180 -20.70 0.67 -8.85
CA ASN A 180 -21.49 0.26 -7.70
C ASN A 180 -20.73 -0.69 -6.77
N GLU A 181 -19.44 -0.92 -7.00
CA GLU A 181 -18.67 -1.90 -6.25
C GLU A 181 -18.79 -1.67 -4.74
N ASN A 182 -18.65 -0.42 -4.31
CA ASN A 182 -18.80 -0.01 -2.92
C ASN A 182 -20.19 -0.25 -2.29
N LYS A 183 -21.23 -0.42 -3.12
CA LYS A 183 -22.61 -0.68 -2.66
C LYS A 183 -22.98 -2.16 -2.67
N LEU A 184 -22.13 -3.02 -3.24
CA LEU A 184 -22.39 -4.46 -3.35
C LEU A 184 -21.90 -5.19 -2.10
N TRP A 185 -22.67 -6.18 -1.66
CA TRP A 185 -22.27 -7.00 -0.53
C TRP A 185 -21.03 -7.84 -0.85
N LYS A 186 -20.20 -8.04 0.17
CA LYS A 186 -18.85 -8.61 0.10
C LYS A 186 -18.79 -9.92 -0.69
N HIS A 187 -19.69 -10.87 -0.40
CA HIS A 187 -19.65 -12.18 -1.06
C HIS A 187 -20.02 -12.12 -2.54
N PHE A 188 -20.93 -11.23 -2.94
CA PHE A 188 -21.24 -11.06 -4.36
C PHE A 188 -20.07 -10.45 -5.12
N ARG A 189 -19.40 -9.43 -4.55
CA ARG A 189 -18.16 -8.89 -5.13
C ARG A 189 -17.11 -9.99 -5.33
N PHE A 190 -16.86 -10.77 -4.28
CA PHE A 190 -15.93 -11.89 -4.34
C PHE A 190 -16.27 -12.87 -5.48
N LEU A 191 -17.53 -13.30 -5.59
CA LEU A 191 -17.94 -14.26 -6.62
C LEU A 191 -17.88 -13.67 -8.02
N VAL A 192 -18.27 -12.41 -8.22
CA VAL A 192 -18.10 -11.75 -9.52
C VAL A 192 -16.63 -11.74 -9.91
N LEU A 193 -15.74 -11.29 -9.01
CA LEU A 193 -14.30 -11.22 -9.31
C LEU A 193 -13.68 -12.60 -9.56
N LYS A 194 -13.91 -13.56 -8.64
CA LYS A 194 -13.24 -14.86 -8.65
C LYS A 194 -13.94 -15.95 -9.45
N ARG A 195 -15.18 -15.75 -9.90
CA ARG A 195 -15.91 -16.74 -10.72
C ARG A 195 -16.38 -16.19 -12.06
N LEU A 196 -16.78 -14.92 -12.16
CA LEU A 196 -17.17 -14.36 -13.47
C LEU A 196 -15.99 -13.73 -14.19
N LEU A 197 -15.28 -12.80 -13.54
CA LEU A 197 -14.22 -12.04 -14.20
C LEU A 197 -12.97 -12.89 -14.44
N ILE A 198 -12.72 -13.90 -13.62
CA ILE A 198 -11.61 -14.84 -13.85
C ILE A 198 -11.75 -15.58 -15.20
N ILE A 199 -12.98 -15.74 -15.73
CA ILE A 199 -13.23 -16.40 -17.02
C ILE A 199 -12.55 -15.63 -18.16
N PHE A 200 -12.44 -14.30 -18.06
CA PHE A 200 -11.71 -13.49 -19.04
C PHE A 200 -10.26 -13.94 -19.17
N PHE A 201 -9.64 -14.43 -18.10
CA PHE A 201 -8.25 -14.87 -18.10
C PHE A 201 -8.03 -16.27 -18.70
N SER A 202 -9.12 -16.96 -19.09
CA SER A 202 -9.03 -18.31 -19.67
C SER A 202 -8.58 -18.32 -21.14
N PHE A 203 -8.53 -17.16 -21.81
CA PHE A 203 -8.08 -17.05 -23.20
C PHE A 203 -7.64 -15.61 -23.56
N GLU A 204 -6.81 -15.47 -24.58
CA GLU A 204 -6.16 -14.21 -24.97
C GLU A 204 -7.11 -13.05 -25.27
N GLU A 205 -8.18 -13.30 -26.02
CA GLU A 205 -9.15 -12.25 -26.36
C GLU A 205 -9.83 -11.68 -25.11
N GLY A 206 -10.19 -12.55 -24.15
CA GLY A 206 -10.81 -12.15 -22.89
C GLY A 206 -9.84 -11.34 -22.03
N LYS A 207 -8.58 -11.80 -21.89
CA LYS A 207 -7.51 -11.09 -21.19
C LYS A 207 -7.35 -9.66 -21.72
N ARG A 208 -7.33 -9.51 -23.04
CA ARG A 208 -7.23 -8.20 -23.69
C ARG A 208 -8.46 -7.33 -23.43
N GLN A 209 -9.67 -7.88 -23.54
CA GLN A 209 -10.92 -7.15 -23.27
C GLN A 209 -10.97 -6.61 -21.84
N ILE A 210 -10.63 -7.41 -20.84
CA ILE A 210 -10.65 -6.96 -19.45
C ILE A 210 -9.53 -5.96 -19.15
N ALA A 211 -8.37 -6.09 -19.80
CA ALA A 211 -7.26 -5.13 -19.70
C ALA A 211 -7.62 -3.77 -20.31
N ASP A 212 -8.25 -3.76 -21.49
CA ASP A 212 -8.76 -2.55 -22.14
C ASP A 212 -9.82 -1.86 -21.27
N PHE A 213 -10.80 -2.62 -20.76
CA PHE A 213 -11.79 -2.12 -19.83
C PHE A 213 -11.14 -1.49 -18.58
N TYR A 214 -10.11 -2.15 -18.02
CA TYR A 214 -9.38 -1.66 -16.86
C TYR A 214 -8.68 -0.33 -17.13
N LEU A 215 -8.02 -0.18 -18.28
CA LEU A 215 -7.37 1.08 -18.68
C LEU A 215 -8.38 2.21 -18.89
N GLN A 216 -9.48 1.93 -19.60
CA GLN A 216 -10.53 2.92 -19.88
C GLN A 216 -11.22 3.42 -18.60
N ASN A 217 -11.30 2.56 -17.58
CA ASN A 217 -11.94 2.87 -16.31
C ASN A 217 -10.94 3.11 -15.18
N PHE A 218 -9.64 3.23 -15.47
CA PHE A 218 -8.57 3.29 -14.48
C PHE A 218 -8.90 4.28 -13.36
N SER A 219 -9.10 5.56 -13.69
CA SER A 219 -9.39 6.58 -12.67
C SER A 219 -10.59 6.23 -11.79
N LYS A 220 -11.65 5.61 -12.33
CA LYS A 220 -12.84 5.23 -11.55
C LYS A 220 -12.55 4.08 -10.60
N ILE A 221 -11.83 3.06 -11.08
CA ILE A 221 -11.45 1.87 -10.29
C ILE A 221 -10.65 2.30 -9.06
N TYR A 222 -9.68 3.20 -9.26
CA TYR A 222 -8.85 3.69 -8.17
C TYR A 222 -9.60 4.63 -7.21
N HIS A 223 -10.44 5.54 -7.72
CA HIS A 223 -11.21 6.46 -6.87
C HIS A 223 -12.31 5.75 -6.04
N LEU A 224 -12.96 4.73 -6.61
CA LEU A 224 -14.07 4.01 -5.99
C LEU A 224 -13.61 2.78 -5.19
N SER A 225 -12.33 2.41 -5.26
CA SER A 225 -11.79 1.30 -4.46
C SER A 225 -12.02 1.55 -2.98
N LEU A 226 -12.61 0.58 -2.29
CA LEU A 226 -12.78 0.60 -0.85
C LEU A 226 -11.78 -0.35 -0.19
N PRO A 227 -11.15 0.07 0.93
CA PRO A 227 -10.53 -0.88 1.85
C PRO A 227 -11.64 -1.69 2.51
N ASP A 228 -11.66 -3.01 2.28
CA ASP A 228 -12.57 -3.90 3.02
C ASP A 228 -12.05 -4.09 4.45
N SER A 229 -12.93 -3.98 5.44
CA SER A 229 -12.67 -4.08 6.88
C SER A 229 -11.99 -5.38 7.35
N PHE A 230 -11.94 -6.43 6.52
CA PHE A 230 -11.54 -7.79 6.92
C PHE A 230 -10.25 -8.29 6.24
N GLY A 231 -9.36 -7.39 5.81
CA GLY A 231 -8.03 -7.74 5.29
C GLY A 231 -8.02 -8.38 3.88
N SER A 232 -9.14 -8.90 3.39
CA SER A 232 -9.29 -9.41 2.04
C SER A 232 -10.09 -8.43 1.16
N VAL A 233 -9.42 -7.41 0.61
CA VAL A 233 -10.05 -6.48 -0.34
C VAL A 233 -10.61 -7.24 -1.56
N TYR A 234 -11.91 -7.40 -1.71
CA TYR A 234 -12.54 -7.97 -2.90
C TYR A 234 -12.95 -6.83 -3.83
N SER A 235 -11.94 -6.24 -4.48
CA SER A 235 -12.15 -5.16 -5.44
C SER A 235 -11.57 -5.48 -6.82
N LEU A 236 -12.08 -4.82 -7.85
CA LEU A 236 -11.57 -4.92 -9.22
C LEU A 236 -10.08 -4.55 -9.29
N LEU A 237 -9.63 -3.70 -8.36
CA LEU A 237 -8.22 -3.36 -8.20
C LEU A 237 -7.33 -4.61 -8.00
N LYS A 238 -7.83 -5.68 -7.36
CA LYS A 238 -7.09 -6.95 -7.21
C LYS A 238 -6.91 -7.74 -8.51
N LEU A 239 -7.65 -7.43 -9.58
CA LEU A 239 -7.35 -8.01 -10.89
C LEU A 239 -5.97 -7.60 -11.40
N SER A 240 -5.36 -6.53 -10.85
CA SER A 240 -3.96 -6.19 -11.09
C SER A 240 -3.01 -7.37 -10.89
N VAL A 241 -3.26 -8.23 -9.90
CA VAL A 241 -2.46 -9.44 -9.65
C VAL A 241 -2.50 -10.37 -10.85
N GLU A 242 -3.70 -10.64 -11.36
CA GLU A 242 -3.89 -11.53 -12.51
C GLU A 242 -3.20 -10.94 -13.76
N PHE A 243 -3.31 -9.62 -13.98
CA PHE A 243 -2.59 -8.94 -15.06
C PHE A 243 -1.08 -9.08 -14.96
N THR A 244 -0.52 -9.01 -13.75
CA THR A 244 0.93 -9.08 -13.53
C THR A 244 1.53 -10.47 -13.77
N THR A 245 0.70 -11.50 -13.91
CA THR A 245 1.18 -12.87 -14.19
C THR A 245 1.43 -13.13 -15.68
N ASP A 246 0.82 -12.33 -16.57
CA ASP A 246 0.86 -12.57 -18.01
C ASP A 246 1.65 -11.49 -18.76
N HIS A 247 2.76 -11.89 -19.38
CA HIS A 247 3.66 -11.01 -20.10
C HIS A 247 2.99 -10.30 -21.29
N TYR A 248 2.03 -10.95 -21.96
CA TYR A 248 1.32 -10.34 -23.09
C TYR A 248 0.39 -9.22 -22.62
N ILE A 249 -0.34 -9.45 -21.51
CA ILE A 249 -1.21 -8.43 -20.92
C ILE A 249 -0.39 -7.25 -20.42
N ILE A 250 0.72 -7.52 -19.74
CA ILE A 250 1.66 -6.48 -19.29
C ILE A 250 2.06 -5.63 -20.49
N LYS A 251 2.56 -6.26 -21.55
CA LYS A 251 2.97 -5.55 -22.76
C LYS A 251 1.85 -4.67 -23.32
N TYR A 252 0.63 -5.22 -23.37
CA TYR A 252 -0.56 -4.50 -23.80
C TYR A 252 -0.88 -3.30 -22.91
N LEU A 253 -0.92 -3.47 -21.58
CA LEU A 253 -1.22 -2.42 -20.63
C LEU A 253 -0.22 -1.26 -20.73
N PHE A 254 1.07 -1.59 -20.74
CA PHE A 254 2.14 -0.59 -20.88
C PHE A 254 2.05 0.13 -22.21
N GLY A 255 1.87 -0.57 -23.33
CA GLY A 255 1.71 0.04 -24.65
C GLY A 255 0.45 0.92 -24.79
N ASN A 256 -0.52 0.76 -23.89
CA ASN A 256 -1.75 1.54 -23.83
C ASN A 256 -1.79 2.49 -22.63
N ARG A 257 -0.65 3.08 -22.27
CA ARG A 257 -0.55 4.22 -21.33
C ARG A 257 -0.84 3.91 -19.86
N LEU A 258 -0.61 2.68 -19.40
CA LEU A 258 -0.74 2.34 -17.98
C LEU A 258 0.11 3.26 -17.08
N LEU A 259 1.36 3.56 -17.47
CA LEU A 259 2.26 4.40 -16.67
C LEU A 259 1.74 5.83 -16.52
N CYS A 260 1.26 6.41 -17.62
CA CYS A 260 0.57 7.71 -17.62
C CYS A 260 -0.58 7.71 -16.62
N ASN A 261 -1.43 6.67 -16.65
CA ASN A 261 -2.56 6.55 -15.75
C ASN A 261 -2.14 6.43 -14.27
N ILE A 262 -1.08 5.68 -13.97
CA ILE A 262 -0.50 5.58 -12.63
C ILE A 262 -0.03 6.96 -12.14
N ILE A 263 0.72 7.70 -12.97
CA ILE A 263 1.24 9.03 -12.61
C ILE A 263 0.09 10.02 -12.39
N ASP A 264 -0.94 9.99 -13.22
CA ASP A 264 -2.11 10.85 -13.04
C ASP A 264 -2.85 10.55 -11.74
N ALA A 265 -2.98 9.27 -11.38
CA ALA A 265 -3.57 8.88 -10.10
C ALA A 265 -2.68 9.28 -8.92
N MET A 266 -1.35 9.10 -9.01
CA MET A 266 -0.41 9.60 -8.00
C MET A 266 -0.49 11.11 -7.84
N SER A 267 -0.57 11.88 -8.93
CA SER A 267 -0.73 13.34 -8.89
C SER A 267 -2.01 13.74 -8.16
N LYS A 268 -3.12 13.04 -8.41
CA LYS A 268 -4.37 13.26 -7.67
C LYS A 268 -4.26 12.91 -6.19
N ILE A 269 -3.57 11.81 -5.85
CA ILE A 269 -3.31 11.42 -4.47
C ILE A 269 -2.50 12.50 -3.75
N VAL A 270 -1.39 12.94 -4.34
CA VAL A 270 -0.55 14.04 -3.84
C VAL A 270 -1.38 15.30 -3.61
N LYS A 271 -2.14 15.73 -4.61
CA LYS A 271 -3.02 16.92 -4.50
C LYS A 271 -4.05 16.77 -3.38
N THR A 272 -4.64 15.59 -3.21
CA THR A 272 -5.60 15.32 -2.14
C THR A 272 -4.94 15.42 -0.76
N ILE A 273 -3.75 14.84 -0.60
CA ILE A 273 -2.98 14.89 0.64
C ILE A 273 -2.68 16.35 0.98
N VAL A 274 -2.12 17.07 0.00
CA VAL A 274 -1.72 18.46 0.13
C VAL A 274 -2.90 19.36 0.51
N LEU A 275 -4.00 19.30 -0.24
CA LEU A 275 -5.17 20.14 0.02
C LEU A 275 -5.70 19.89 1.43
N LYS A 276 -5.81 18.62 1.82
CA LYS A 276 -6.38 18.27 3.11
C LYS A 276 -5.49 18.65 4.29
N TYR A 277 -4.20 18.31 4.23
CA TYR A 277 -3.26 18.63 5.31
C TYR A 277 -2.90 20.13 5.36
N GLY A 278 -2.85 20.82 4.23
CA GLY A 278 -2.60 22.26 4.16
C GLY A 278 -3.74 23.08 4.75
N GLU A 279 -4.99 22.64 4.62
CA GLU A 279 -6.17 23.28 5.19
C GLU A 279 -6.45 22.89 6.65
N GLN A 280 -5.53 22.16 7.32
CA GLN A 280 -5.74 21.57 8.65
C GLN A 280 -6.97 20.63 8.72
N SER A 281 -7.45 20.13 7.58
CA SER A 281 -8.54 19.15 7.55
C SER A 281 -7.98 17.73 7.76
N THR A 282 -8.67 16.93 8.54
CA THR A 282 -8.27 15.54 8.78
C THR A 282 -8.63 14.67 7.58
N ILE A 283 -7.66 13.98 6.98
CA ILE A 283 -7.95 12.89 6.04
C ILE A 283 -8.59 11.76 6.82
N SER A 284 -9.72 11.24 6.33
CA SER A 284 -10.36 10.11 7.00
C SER A 284 -9.48 8.85 6.87
N ASN A 285 -9.46 8.00 7.90
CA ASN A 285 -8.69 6.75 7.89
C ASN A 285 -9.02 5.87 6.67
N MET A 286 -10.29 5.84 6.26
CA MET A 286 -10.74 5.12 5.07
C MET A 286 -10.08 5.62 3.78
N GLU A 287 -9.88 6.93 3.65
CA GLU A 287 -9.20 7.50 2.47
C GLU A 287 -7.71 7.18 2.46
N ILE A 288 -7.06 7.15 3.63
CA ILE A 288 -5.66 6.76 3.75
C ILE A 288 -5.50 5.28 3.39
N ASP A 289 -6.34 4.41 3.95
CA ASP A 289 -6.34 2.98 3.63
C ASP A 289 -6.56 2.73 2.14
N ARG A 290 -7.45 3.52 1.51
CA ARG A 290 -7.62 3.52 0.07
C ARG A 290 -6.33 3.92 -0.66
N ILE A 291 -5.68 5.02 -0.27
CA ILE A 291 -4.43 5.47 -0.90
C ILE A 291 -3.35 4.39 -0.80
N LEU A 292 -3.21 3.74 0.36
CA LEU A 292 -2.23 2.68 0.58
C LEU A 292 -2.53 1.46 -0.29
N LEU A 293 -3.79 1.01 -0.31
CA LEU A 293 -4.25 -0.10 -1.16
C LEU A 293 -4.01 0.15 -2.66
N VAL A 294 -4.28 1.38 -3.10
CA VAL A 294 -3.98 1.84 -4.46
C VAL A 294 -2.48 1.79 -4.73
N GLY A 295 -1.68 2.28 -3.78
CA GLY A 295 -0.22 2.27 -3.87
C GLY A 295 0.35 0.86 -3.99
N ASP A 296 -0.16 -0.12 -3.23
CA ASP A 296 0.25 -1.52 -3.34
C ASP A 296 -0.03 -2.10 -4.73
N SER A 297 -1.13 -1.67 -5.36
CA SER A 297 -1.48 -2.11 -6.71
C SER A 297 -0.55 -1.49 -7.76
N PHE A 298 -0.16 -0.22 -7.61
CA PHE A 298 0.86 0.40 -8.44
C PHE A 298 2.20 -0.30 -8.29
N LEU A 299 2.60 -0.61 -7.06
CA LEU A 299 3.84 -1.35 -6.79
C LEU A 299 3.86 -2.71 -7.47
N ARG A 300 2.74 -3.43 -7.49
CA ARG A 300 2.66 -4.71 -8.22
C ARG A 300 2.93 -4.54 -9.70
N PHE A 301 2.31 -3.55 -10.35
CA PHE A 301 2.58 -3.27 -11.76
C PHE A 301 4.05 -2.87 -12.01
N LEU A 302 4.64 -2.08 -11.11
CA LEU A 302 6.02 -1.60 -11.27
C LEU A 302 7.08 -2.63 -10.81
N SER A 303 6.70 -3.65 -10.04
CA SER A 303 7.61 -4.71 -9.57
C SER A 303 7.73 -5.86 -10.56
N ILE A 304 6.99 -5.83 -11.67
CA ILE A 304 7.16 -6.80 -12.75
C ILE A 304 8.59 -6.67 -13.29
N ASP A 305 9.34 -7.76 -13.22
CA ASP A 305 10.68 -7.83 -13.78
C ASP A 305 10.60 -7.78 -15.31
N LEU A 306 10.90 -6.60 -15.87
CA LEU A 306 11.03 -6.40 -17.31
C LEU A 306 12.37 -6.91 -17.86
N LYS A 307 12.86 -8.07 -17.41
CA LYS A 307 13.87 -8.88 -18.12
C LYS A 307 13.48 -9.22 -19.58
N ILE A 308 12.32 -8.77 -20.03
CA ILE A 308 11.86 -8.77 -21.41
C ILE A 308 12.67 -7.74 -22.21
N GLU A 309 13.95 -8.03 -22.46
CA GLU A 309 14.83 -7.22 -23.34
C GLU A 309 14.19 -6.92 -24.70
N SER A 310 13.27 -7.78 -25.17
CA SER A 310 12.58 -7.63 -26.45
C SER A 310 11.51 -6.54 -26.50
N CYS A 311 11.03 -6.01 -25.36
CA CYS A 311 9.93 -5.03 -25.35
C CYS A 311 10.37 -3.62 -24.94
N PHE A 312 11.59 -3.45 -24.42
CA PHE A 312 12.05 -2.15 -23.93
C PHE A 312 11.99 -1.04 -25.01
N SER A 313 12.41 -1.36 -26.25
CA SER A 313 12.40 -0.39 -27.35
C SER A 313 11.01 0.15 -27.70
N GLU A 314 9.95 -0.60 -27.42
CA GLU A 314 8.57 -0.16 -27.65
C GLU A 314 8.10 0.83 -26.56
N PHE A 315 8.64 0.72 -25.35
CA PHE A 315 8.25 1.54 -24.19
C PHE A 315 9.16 2.74 -23.94
N GLU A 316 10.37 2.76 -24.48
CA GLU A 316 11.36 3.84 -24.27
C GLU A 316 10.76 5.26 -24.48
N PRO A 317 10.01 5.55 -25.56
CA PRO A 317 9.46 6.89 -25.77
C PRO A 317 8.42 7.28 -24.71
N GLU A 318 7.64 6.31 -24.23
CA GLU A 318 6.66 6.51 -23.17
C GLU A 318 7.38 6.73 -21.83
N LEU A 319 8.32 5.86 -21.47
CA LEU A 319 9.12 5.99 -20.24
C LEU A 319 9.80 7.35 -20.13
N LYS A 320 10.37 7.85 -21.23
CA LYS A 320 10.99 9.18 -21.27
C LYS A 320 9.98 10.29 -21.03
N ARG A 321 8.79 10.22 -21.64
CA ARG A 321 7.70 11.20 -21.46
C ARG A 321 7.16 11.16 -20.04
N GLU A 322 6.97 9.98 -19.50
CA GLU A 322 6.42 9.77 -18.17
C GLU A 322 7.44 10.12 -17.07
N GLY A 323 8.73 9.87 -17.29
CA GLY A 323 9.81 10.35 -16.42
C GLY A 323 9.85 11.88 -16.31
N ASP A 324 9.58 12.58 -17.41
CA ASP A 324 9.45 14.04 -17.40
C ASP A 324 8.27 14.53 -16.54
N ARG A 325 7.14 13.82 -16.58
CA ARG A 325 5.96 14.13 -15.76
C ARG A 325 6.18 13.83 -14.29
N ILE A 326 6.93 12.77 -13.95
CA ILE A 326 7.29 12.47 -12.56
C ILE A 326 8.22 13.53 -11.99
N ILE A 327 9.20 14.04 -12.76
CA ILE A 327 10.02 15.17 -12.28
C ILE A 327 9.12 16.35 -11.91
N LEU A 328 8.16 16.69 -12.78
CA LEU A 328 7.22 17.79 -12.52
C LEU A 328 6.34 17.53 -11.31
N LEU A 329 5.81 16.30 -11.16
CA LEU A 329 5.03 15.88 -10.01
C LEU A 329 5.83 16.04 -8.71
N CYS A 330 7.10 15.61 -8.70
CA CYS A 330 7.93 15.71 -7.52
C CYS A 330 8.29 17.17 -7.20
N LEU A 331 8.52 18.01 -8.21
CA LEU A 331 8.77 19.44 -8.01
C LEU A 331 7.51 20.17 -7.51
N GLU A 332 6.33 19.81 -8.02
CA GLU A 332 5.04 20.31 -7.52
C GLU A 332 4.85 19.91 -6.06
N PHE A 333 5.16 18.65 -5.72
CA PHE A 333 5.12 18.15 -4.34
C PHE A 333 5.97 18.99 -3.39
N ASP A 334 7.18 19.34 -3.80
CA ASP A 334 8.13 20.09 -2.96
C ASP A 334 7.67 21.52 -2.64
N THR A 335 6.66 22.05 -3.34
CA THR A 335 6.10 23.38 -3.04
C THR A 335 5.23 23.38 -1.79
N TYR A 336 4.90 22.21 -1.24
CA TYR A 336 4.02 22.06 -0.09
C TYR A 336 4.80 21.89 1.21
N GLU A 337 4.38 22.62 2.24
CA GLU A 337 4.98 22.56 3.57
C GLU A 337 4.23 21.53 4.41
N PHE A 338 4.92 20.45 4.80
CA PHE A 338 4.41 19.47 5.75
C PHE A 338 5.19 19.63 7.04
N SER A 339 4.57 20.01 8.17
CA SER A 339 5.28 19.96 9.47
C SER A 339 5.36 18.51 9.96
N PHE A 340 6.55 18.06 10.38
CA PHE A 340 6.79 16.72 10.92
C PHE A 340 6.72 16.62 12.44
N ASP A 341 6.25 17.66 13.13
CA ASP A 341 6.44 17.79 14.58
C ASP A 341 5.75 16.67 15.40
N ASN A 342 4.77 15.94 14.81
CA ASN A 342 4.02 14.85 15.46
C ASN A 342 4.16 13.46 14.81
N TYR A 343 5.13 13.28 13.91
CA TYR A 343 5.07 12.19 12.95
C TYR A 343 5.68 10.85 13.40
N PHE A 344 6.67 10.86 14.27
CA PHE A 344 7.36 9.65 14.73
C PHE A 344 7.16 9.37 16.22
N THR A 345 6.32 10.15 16.89
CA THR A 345 5.70 9.71 18.15
C THR A 345 4.72 8.60 17.81
N LEU A 346 5.28 7.39 17.85
CA LEU A 346 4.74 6.05 17.60
C LEU A 346 3.22 5.90 17.77
N ASN A 347 2.62 5.26 16.75
CA ASN A 347 1.35 4.51 16.68
C ASN A 347 0.16 5.09 15.89
N ASP A 348 0.07 6.39 15.58
CA ASP A 348 -1.16 6.92 14.94
C ASP A 348 -0.97 7.84 13.72
N SER A 349 0.27 8.16 13.30
CA SER A 349 0.46 8.99 12.11
C SER A 349 0.35 8.14 10.84
N ARG A 350 -0.75 8.29 10.11
CA ARG A 350 -0.96 7.58 8.83
C ARG A 350 -0.35 8.27 7.61
N LEU A 351 0.07 9.53 7.75
CA LEU A 351 0.71 10.28 6.66
C LEU A 351 2.11 9.77 6.27
N PRO A 352 3.00 9.30 7.18
CA PRO A 352 4.24 8.61 6.80
C PRO A 352 3.99 7.42 5.92
N GLN A 353 2.99 6.61 6.26
CA GLN A 353 2.71 5.39 5.51
C GLN A 353 2.42 5.74 4.05
N ILE A 354 1.67 6.82 3.81
CA ILE A 354 1.42 7.32 2.45
C ILE A 354 2.72 7.82 1.81
N ILE A 355 3.50 8.62 2.52
CA ILE A 355 4.77 9.18 2.02
C ILE A 355 5.75 8.05 1.64
N PHE A 356 5.91 7.05 2.49
CA PHE A 356 6.75 5.87 2.23
C PHE A 356 6.21 5.07 1.06
N LYS A 357 4.89 4.86 0.99
CA LYS A 357 4.27 4.19 -0.16
C LYS A 357 4.57 4.93 -1.47
N LEU A 358 4.49 6.27 -1.48
CA LEU A 358 4.87 7.09 -2.63
C LEU A 358 6.35 6.92 -3.00
N GLN A 359 7.25 6.89 -2.02
CA GLN A 359 8.67 6.65 -2.26
C GLN A 359 8.95 5.27 -2.85
N GLU A 360 8.32 4.21 -2.33
CA GLU A 360 8.44 2.85 -2.86
C GLU A 360 8.04 2.82 -4.34
N ILE A 361 6.92 3.46 -4.68
CA ILE A 361 6.43 3.56 -6.06
C ILE A 361 7.45 4.26 -6.94
N LEU A 362 8.00 5.39 -6.48
CA LEU A 362 9.03 6.12 -7.21
C LEU A 362 10.31 5.31 -7.41
N VAL A 363 10.74 4.53 -6.41
CA VAL A 363 11.93 3.69 -6.54
C VAL A 363 11.71 2.59 -7.58
N LYS A 364 10.56 1.92 -7.58
CA LYS A 364 10.23 0.95 -8.65
C LYS A 364 10.14 1.62 -10.01
N PHE A 365 9.59 2.83 -10.09
CA PHE A 365 9.59 3.60 -11.34
C PHE A 365 11.01 3.95 -11.82
N ILE A 366 11.92 4.30 -10.89
CA ILE A 366 13.32 4.56 -11.21
C ILE A 366 14.00 3.32 -11.79
N GLN A 367 13.76 2.13 -11.24
CA GLN A 367 14.30 0.89 -11.78
C GLN A 367 13.94 0.73 -13.27
N TRP A 368 12.73 1.12 -13.66
CA TRP A 368 12.28 1.11 -15.05
C TRP A 368 12.94 2.18 -15.92
N LEU A 369 13.03 3.41 -15.41
CA LEU A 369 13.71 4.51 -16.11
C LEU A 369 15.19 4.20 -16.39
N CYS A 370 15.80 3.41 -15.52
CA CYS A 370 17.21 3.05 -15.60
C CYS A 370 17.51 1.87 -16.52
N LEU A 371 16.50 1.25 -17.16
CA LEU A 371 16.71 0.21 -18.17
C LEU A 371 17.43 0.76 -19.41
N ASP A 372 17.33 2.07 -19.69
CA ASP A 372 18.14 2.76 -20.71
C ASP A 372 18.99 3.88 -20.09
N LEU A 373 20.29 3.76 -20.31
CA LEU A 373 21.28 4.73 -19.85
C LEU A 373 21.03 6.14 -20.41
N LYS A 374 20.59 6.25 -21.67
CA LYS A 374 20.35 7.56 -22.29
C LYS A 374 19.16 8.26 -21.65
N THR A 375 18.10 7.52 -21.35
CA THR A 375 16.92 7.99 -20.65
C THR A 375 17.26 8.42 -19.23
N LEU A 376 17.97 7.59 -18.46
CA LEU A 376 18.46 7.94 -17.12
C LEU A 376 19.27 9.24 -17.13
N GLU A 377 20.27 9.35 -18.00
CA GLU A 377 21.08 10.56 -18.08
C GLU A 377 20.27 11.78 -18.53
N GLY A 378 19.31 11.60 -19.44
CA GLY A 378 18.41 12.64 -19.90
C GLY A 378 17.58 13.23 -18.76
N ILE A 379 16.98 12.34 -17.96
CA ILE A 379 16.16 12.68 -16.79
C ILE A 379 17.00 13.39 -15.73
N LEU A 380 18.14 12.82 -15.35
CA LEU A 380 19.06 13.44 -14.39
C LEU A 380 19.54 14.82 -14.87
N ARG A 381 19.87 14.98 -16.17
CA ARG A 381 20.28 16.28 -16.74
C ARG A 381 19.15 17.30 -16.68
N LYS A 382 17.91 16.89 -16.91
CA LYS A 382 16.74 17.76 -16.83
C LYS A 382 16.52 18.22 -15.39
N GLN A 383 16.46 17.28 -14.44
CA GLN A 383 16.27 17.61 -13.04
C GLN A 383 17.41 18.47 -12.47
N LEU A 384 18.66 18.19 -12.86
CA LEU A 384 19.81 19.01 -12.47
C LEU A 384 19.70 20.46 -12.99
N ARG A 385 19.12 20.68 -14.18
CA ARG A 385 18.88 22.05 -14.69
C ARG A 385 17.84 22.76 -13.84
N GLU A 386 16.77 22.08 -13.45
CA GLU A 386 15.76 22.64 -12.55
C GLU A 386 16.35 23.00 -11.18
N PHE A 387 17.16 22.12 -10.58
CA PHE A 387 17.84 22.43 -9.32
C PHE A 387 18.80 23.61 -9.45
N LYS A 388 19.60 23.69 -10.53
CA LYS A 388 20.47 24.85 -10.75
C LYS A 388 19.68 26.15 -10.91
N ARG A 389 18.52 26.11 -11.57
CA ARG A 389 17.61 27.24 -11.67
C ARG A 389 17.13 27.68 -10.29
N ILE A 390 16.63 26.75 -9.47
CA ILE A 390 16.17 27.04 -8.09
C ILE A 390 17.30 27.64 -7.25
N ILE A 391 18.49 27.03 -7.27
CA ILE A 391 19.66 27.51 -6.51
C ILE A 391 20.09 28.92 -6.95
N THR A 392 19.99 29.22 -8.24
CA THR A 392 20.37 30.53 -8.78
C THR A 392 19.30 31.59 -8.49
N SER A 393 18.02 31.22 -8.51
CA SER A 393 16.89 32.11 -8.24
C SER A 393 16.75 32.45 -6.76
N ASN A 394 17.01 31.49 -5.85
CA ASN A 394 16.82 31.65 -4.40
C ASN A 394 18.10 31.31 -3.62
N PRO A 395 19.24 32.00 -3.85
CA PRO A 395 20.52 31.61 -3.27
C PRO A 395 20.54 31.66 -1.74
N SER A 396 19.85 32.64 -1.13
CA SER A 396 19.74 32.79 0.32
C SER A 396 18.90 31.68 0.94
N GLU A 397 17.76 31.33 0.35
CA GLU A 397 16.90 30.24 0.81
C GLU A 397 17.63 28.90 0.70
N VAL A 398 18.38 28.68 -0.37
CA VAL A 398 19.22 27.48 -0.53
C VAL A 398 20.32 27.45 0.52
N GLU A 399 20.99 28.56 0.78
CA GLU A 399 22.03 28.62 1.81
C GLU A 399 21.44 28.41 3.21
N ASP A 400 20.28 28.99 3.49
CA ASP A 400 19.56 28.76 4.74
C ASP A 400 19.16 27.28 4.86
N LEU A 401 18.50 26.69 3.87
CA LEU A 401 18.11 25.28 3.89
C LEU A 401 19.29 24.30 3.94
N THR A 402 20.45 24.69 3.38
CA THR A 402 21.65 23.83 3.32
C THR A 402 22.53 23.97 4.57
N TYR A 403 22.59 25.16 5.17
CA TYR A 403 23.54 25.50 6.24
C TYR A 403 22.88 26.01 7.52
N ARG A 404 21.70 26.63 7.45
CA ARG A 404 20.87 27.02 8.60
C ARG A 404 19.79 25.96 8.83
N TYR A 405 20.21 24.95 9.58
CA TYR A 405 19.37 23.86 10.03
C TYR A 405 18.31 24.33 11.07
N ASP A 406 17.48 25.32 10.77
CA ASP A 406 16.36 25.70 11.65
C ASP A 406 15.25 24.64 11.56
N ILE A 407 15.53 23.47 12.15
CA ILE A 407 14.78 22.23 11.98
C ILE A 407 13.58 22.17 12.93
N GLN A 408 13.57 22.99 13.98
CA GLN A 408 12.60 22.82 15.08
C GLN A 408 11.15 23.12 14.71
N ASN A 409 10.85 23.73 13.55
CA ASN A 409 9.45 24.06 13.18
C ASN A 409 9.05 23.78 11.70
N GLN A 410 9.96 23.33 10.82
CA GLN A 410 9.67 23.24 9.37
C GLN A 410 10.48 22.16 8.64
N ALA A 411 10.61 20.94 9.18
CA ALA A 411 11.13 19.83 8.37
C ALA A 411 10.25 19.70 7.12
N ARG A 412 10.80 19.86 5.90
CA ARG A 412 10.03 19.73 4.65
C ARG A 412 10.35 18.38 4.04
N PHE A 413 9.32 17.64 3.62
CA PHE A 413 9.54 16.44 2.84
C PHE A 413 9.70 16.79 1.37
N ILE A 414 10.91 16.59 0.86
CA ILE A 414 11.33 17.06 -0.46
C ILE A 414 11.45 15.86 -1.39
N LEU A 415 10.31 15.49 -1.98
CA LEU A 415 10.16 14.34 -2.86
C LEU A 415 11.06 14.44 -4.10
N SER A 416 11.25 15.62 -4.70
CA SER A 416 12.06 15.74 -5.91
C SER A 416 13.53 15.40 -5.66
N ARG A 417 14.07 15.79 -4.50
CA ARG A 417 15.45 15.49 -4.14
C ARG A 417 15.63 14.03 -3.76
N ILE A 418 14.65 13.42 -3.10
CA ILE A 418 14.65 11.98 -2.82
C ILE A 418 14.59 11.18 -4.14
N PHE A 419 13.75 11.59 -5.09
CA PHE A 419 13.71 11.00 -6.43
C PHE A 419 15.07 11.13 -7.15
N PHE A 420 15.70 12.31 -7.10
CA PHE A 420 17.02 12.54 -7.70
C PHE A 420 18.12 11.69 -7.04
N ILE A 421 18.12 11.59 -5.71
CA ILE A 421 19.04 10.74 -4.94
C ILE A 421 18.95 9.30 -5.44
N ASN A 422 17.74 8.78 -5.60
CA ASN A 422 17.54 7.41 -6.05
C ASN A 422 18.05 7.19 -7.48
N LEU A 423 17.81 8.13 -8.39
CA LEU A 423 18.39 8.09 -9.74
C LEU A 423 19.93 8.12 -9.70
N LEU A 424 20.51 9.00 -8.87
CA LEU A 424 21.95 9.15 -8.73
C LEU A 424 22.59 7.89 -8.15
N VAL A 425 22.05 7.36 -7.05
CA VAL A 425 22.55 6.13 -6.41
C VAL A 425 22.43 4.96 -7.36
N PHE A 426 21.28 4.78 -8.01
CA PHE A 426 21.10 3.72 -9.02
C PHE A 426 22.15 3.84 -10.14
N GLY A 427 22.30 5.04 -10.70
CA GLY A 427 23.23 5.29 -11.79
C GLY A 427 24.70 5.11 -11.37
N ALA A 428 25.07 5.54 -10.17
CA ALA A 428 26.43 5.47 -9.68
C ALA A 428 26.84 4.04 -9.28
N VAL A 429 25.96 3.33 -8.56
CA VAL A 429 26.23 1.96 -8.07
C VAL A 429 26.32 0.97 -9.22
N ASN A 430 25.49 1.12 -10.26
CA ASN A 430 25.51 0.24 -11.42
C ASN A 430 26.54 0.65 -12.50
N HIS A 431 27.38 1.66 -12.24
CA HIS A 431 28.33 2.22 -13.23
C HIS A 431 27.66 2.69 -14.53
N ASN A 432 26.39 3.10 -14.43
CA ASN A 432 25.51 3.45 -15.54
C ASN A 432 25.59 4.94 -15.92
N LEU A 433 26.26 5.77 -15.12
CA LEU A 433 26.45 7.19 -15.42
C LEU A 433 27.76 7.44 -16.17
N SER A 434 27.71 8.25 -17.23
CA SER A 434 28.93 8.72 -17.88
C SER A 434 29.80 9.50 -16.90
N GLN A 435 31.12 9.42 -17.10
CA GLN A 435 32.09 10.18 -16.31
C GLN A 435 31.81 11.68 -16.32
N LYS A 436 31.30 12.23 -17.44
CA LYS A 436 30.90 13.63 -17.55
C LYS A 436 29.73 13.96 -16.61
N MET A 437 28.73 13.08 -16.54
CA MET A 437 27.57 13.28 -15.66
C MET A 437 27.95 13.14 -14.19
N ASN A 438 28.75 12.11 -13.87
CA ASN A 438 29.32 11.91 -12.53
C ASN A 438 30.10 13.14 -12.08
N ASN A 439 30.99 13.67 -12.92
CA ASN A 439 31.76 14.87 -12.58
C ASN A 439 30.87 16.11 -12.40
N LYS A 440 29.78 16.24 -13.17
CA LYS A 440 28.89 17.40 -13.08
C LYS A 440 28.07 17.44 -11.79
N ILE A 441 27.71 16.28 -11.24
CA ILE A 441 26.94 16.18 -9.99
C ILE A 441 27.89 16.11 -8.79
N LEU A 442 28.84 15.17 -8.81
CA LEU A 442 29.63 14.81 -7.64
C LEU A 442 30.79 15.77 -7.34
N ARG A 443 31.13 16.70 -8.24
CA ARG A 443 32.16 17.73 -7.99
C ARG A 443 31.59 19.11 -7.66
N ASP A 444 30.28 19.28 -7.74
CA ASP A 444 29.59 20.52 -7.41
C ASP A 444 29.13 20.43 -5.96
N GLU A 445 29.99 20.86 -5.02
CA GLU A 445 29.76 20.70 -3.57
C GLU A 445 28.43 21.31 -3.12
N LYS A 446 28.08 22.50 -3.62
CA LYS A 446 26.82 23.19 -3.31
C LYS A 446 25.63 22.37 -3.80
N MET A 447 25.69 21.82 -5.01
CA MET A 447 24.65 20.92 -5.52
C MET A 447 24.54 19.64 -4.69
N LEU A 448 25.67 19.05 -4.32
CA LEU A 448 25.69 17.79 -3.58
C LEU A 448 25.07 17.96 -2.18
N LEU A 449 25.42 19.03 -1.48
CA LEU A 449 24.83 19.38 -0.19
C LEU A 449 23.33 19.69 -0.31
N TRP A 450 22.93 20.42 -1.36
CA TRP A 450 21.52 20.72 -1.63
C TRP A 450 20.69 19.46 -1.84
N VAL A 451 21.18 18.54 -2.66
CA VAL A 451 20.53 17.26 -2.94
C VAL A 451 20.49 16.38 -1.70
N ALA A 452 21.53 16.41 -0.86
CA ALA A 452 21.60 15.62 0.37
C ALA A 452 20.76 16.17 1.53
N GLN A 453 20.20 17.38 1.42
CA GLN A 453 19.40 17.99 2.49
C GLN A 453 18.30 17.07 3.08
N PRO A 454 17.48 16.35 2.28
CA PRO A 454 16.41 15.52 2.83
C PRO A 454 16.94 14.38 3.72
N VAL A 455 18.12 13.86 3.36
CA VAL A 455 18.83 12.84 4.15
C VAL A 455 19.32 13.44 5.47
N MET A 456 19.89 14.65 5.42
CA MET A 456 20.35 15.36 6.61
C MET A 456 19.21 15.72 7.55
N GLN A 457 18.07 16.15 7.01
CA GLN A 457 16.85 16.39 7.78
C GLN A 457 16.32 15.09 8.41
N SER A 458 16.34 13.99 7.67
CA SER A 458 15.94 12.67 8.20
C SER A 458 16.82 12.22 9.36
N LEU A 459 18.15 12.39 9.24
CA LEU A 459 19.10 12.12 10.31
C LEU A 459 18.88 13.03 11.52
N SER A 460 18.73 14.33 11.26
CA SER A 460 18.47 15.30 12.32
C SER A 460 17.24 14.90 13.11
N TYR A 461 16.13 14.66 12.42
CA TYR A 461 14.87 14.30 13.04
C TYR A 461 14.99 13.02 13.87
N ARG A 462 15.58 11.94 13.31
CA ARG A 462 15.73 10.66 14.02
C ARG A 462 16.64 10.73 15.24
N PHE A 463 17.67 11.56 15.16
CA PHE A 463 18.69 11.70 16.19
C PHE A 463 18.58 13.06 16.89
N THR A 464 17.37 13.65 16.96
CA THR A 464 17.16 14.95 17.58
C THR A 464 17.41 14.83 19.09
N PHE A 465 18.65 15.02 19.53
CA PHE A 465 19.04 15.01 20.95
C PHE A 465 18.60 16.30 21.68
N ASN A 466 17.33 16.69 21.53
CA ASN A 466 16.73 17.83 22.22
C ASN A 466 16.17 17.40 23.58
N SER A 467 16.89 17.81 24.61
CA SER A 467 16.45 18.26 25.94
C SER A 467 15.25 17.61 26.66
N ASP A 468 15.57 17.09 27.85
CA ASP A 468 14.76 16.76 29.05
C ASP A 468 14.26 15.31 29.21
N ASP A 469 13.99 14.57 28.12
CA ASP A 469 13.47 13.18 28.18
C ASP A 469 14.40 12.11 27.56
N CYS A 470 15.72 12.33 27.53
CA CYS A 470 16.68 11.33 27.04
C CYS A 470 16.79 10.13 28.01
N GLU A 471 15.97 9.11 27.81
CA GLU A 471 16.22 7.76 28.34
C GLU A 471 17.27 7.08 27.44
N GLU A 472 18.50 6.87 27.94
CA GLU A 472 19.63 6.28 27.18
C GLU A 472 19.26 4.99 26.43
N THR A 473 18.34 4.19 26.98
CA THR A 473 17.84 2.94 26.38
C THR A 473 17.03 3.17 25.10
N ARG A 474 16.13 4.16 25.08
CA ARG A 474 15.29 4.45 23.89
C ARG A 474 16.11 4.98 22.72
N ASP A 475 17.15 5.76 23.00
CA ASP A 475 18.02 6.30 21.95
C ASP A 475 18.89 5.21 21.31
N PHE A 476 19.35 4.24 22.11
CA PHE A 476 20.05 3.07 21.60
C PHE A 476 19.14 2.20 20.72
N ASP A 477 17.90 1.98 21.13
CA ASP A 477 16.91 1.23 20.34
C ASP A 477 16.58 1.95 19.02
N ARG A 478 16.38 3.28 19.04
CA ARG A 478 16.19 4.09 17.81
C ARG A 478 17.40 3.99 16.88
N PHE A 479 18.59 3.99 17.44
CA PHE A 479 19.84 3.87 16.71
C PHE A 479 20.00 2.49 16.07
N ILE A 480 19.74 1.43 16.83
CA ILE A 480 19.68 0.05 16.34
C ILE A 480 18.63 -0.06 15.22
N ASN A 481 17.43 0.47 15.42
CA ASN A 481 16.34 0.44 14.43
C ASN A 481 16.71 1.14 13.10
N PHE A 482 17.53 2.19 13.15
CA PHE A 482 18.04 2.85 11.94
C PHE A 482 18.95 1.93 11.10
N PHE A 483 19.82 1.13 11.73
CA PHE A 483 20.73 0.23 11.02
C PHE A 483 20.12 -1.15 10.73
N ASN A 484 19.21 -1.61 11.58
CA ASN A 484 18.58 -2.93 11.47
C ASN A 484 17.33 -2.96 10.58
N ASN A 485 17.01 -1.85 9.90
CA ASN A 485 15.86 -1.80 8.99
C ASN A 485 14.56 -2.19 9.70
N SER A 486 14.20 -1.51 10.79
CA SER A 486 12.87 -1.67 11.42
C SER A 486 11.78 -1.66 10.35
N SER A 487 10.74 -2.48 10.55
CA SER A 487 9.57 -2.73 9.66
C SER A 487 9.04 -1.52 8.89
N ASP A 488 9.22 -0.31 9.42
CA ASP A 488 8.53 0.87 8.94
C ASP A 488 9.27 1.63 7.82
N ILE A 489 10.62 1.61 7.74
CA ILE A 489 11.36 2.53 6.85
C ILE A 489 12.75 2.04 6.34
N PRO A 490 12.86 0.82 5.82
CA PRO A 490 14.16 0.25 5.45
C PRO A 490 14.84 0.92 4.25
N LEU A 491 14.06 1.35 3.25
CA LEU A 491 14.59 1.94 2.02
C LEU A 491 15.21 3.32 2.24
N ILE A 492 14.65 4.14 3.14
CA ILE A 492 15.22 5.45 3.48
C ILE A 492 16.55 5.29 4.18
N ASN A 493 16.68 4.35 5.12
CA ASN A 493 17.94 4.16 5.86
C ASN A 493 19.07 3.78 4.91
N ILE A 494 18.80 2.87 3.97
CA ILE A 494 19.73 2.49 2.90
C ILE A 494 20.11 3.72 2.06
N GLN A 495 19.14 4.50 1.59
CA GLN A 495 19.39 5.73 0.81
C GLN A 495 20.24 6.74 1.59
N THR A 496 19.96 6.92 2.88
CA THR A 496 20.72 7.78 3.78
C THR A 496 22.17 7.36 3.85
N LEU A 497 22.45 6.07 4.04
CA LEU A 497 23.82 5.56 4.11
C LEU A 497 24.58 5.76 2.80
N TYR A 498 23.95 5.52 1.64
CA TYR A 498 24.58 5.79 0.35
C TYR A 498 24.90 7.27 0.15
N ILE A 499 24.00 8.16 0.53
CA ILE A 499 24.24 9.60 0.40
C ILE A 499 25.34 10.06 1.35
N LEU A 500 25.36 9.56 2.60
CA LEU A 500 26.47 9.82 3.51
C LEU A 500 27.80 9.33 2.92
N GLN A 501 27.84 8.17 2.27
CA GLN A 501 29.03 7.64 1.60
C GLN A 501 29.49 8.51 0.44
N ILE A 502 28.54 8.96 -0.39
CA ILE A 502 28.84 9.89 -1.48
C ILE A 502 29.43 11.18 -0.90
N LEU A 503 28.82 11.74 0.14
CA LEU A 503 29.28 12.97 0.78
C LEU A 503 30.69 12.82 1.37
N VAL A 504 30.94 11.76 2.15
CA VAL A 504 32.27 11.46 2.71
C VAL A 504 33.32 11.33 1.61
N SER A 505 32.97 10.72 0.48
CA SER A 505 33.91 10.50 -0.62
C SER A 505 34.18 11.72 -1.50
N LYS A 506 33.33 12.77 -1.43
CA LYS A 506 33.35 13.90 -2.36
C LYS A 506 33.55 15.26 -1.71
N LEU A 507 33.15 15.43 -0.46
CA LEU A 507 33.36 16.67 0.28
C LEU A 507 34.71 16.64 1.00
N CYS A 508 35.26 17.81 1.29
CA CYS A 508 36.36 17.87 2.23
C CYS A 508 35.89 17.34 3.60
N PRO A 509 36.73 16.56 4.33
CA PRO A 509 36.32 15.94 5.59
C PRO A 509 35.75 16.94 6.60
N ASN A 510 36.31 18.15 6.62
CA ASN A 510 35.85 19.20 7.51
C ASN A 510 34.42 19.64 7.22
N LEU A 511 34.08 19.84 5.94
CA LEU A 511 32.75 20.25 5.52
C LEU A 511 31.73 19.14 5.80
N PHE A 512 32.07 17.88 5.46
CA PHE A 512 31.21 16.74 5.75
C PHE A 512 30.89 16.62 7.25
N VAL A 513 31.92 16.62 8.10
CA VAL A 513 31.75 16.49 9.55
C VAL A 513 30.92 17.65 10.09
N LYS A 514 31.16 18.88 9.65
CA LYS A 514 30.32 20.03 10.03
C LYS A 514 28.86 19.78 9.69
N HIS A 515 28.54 19.44 8.44
CA HIS A 515 27.16 19.18 8.03
C HIS A 515 26.49 18.07 8.85
N LEU A 516 27.19 16.97 9.08
CA LEU A 516 26.67 15.87 9.88
C LEU A 516 26.38 16.31 11.33
N LEU A 517 27.32 17.05 11.95
CA LEU A 517 27.20 17.56 13.31
C LEU A 517 26.03 18.55 13.45
N PHE A 518 25.95 19.54 12.56
CA PHE A 518 24.84 20.50 12.56
C PHE A 518 23.50 19.84 12.27
N SER A 519 23.45 18.72 11.54
CA SER A 519 22.21 17.97 11.36
C SER A 519 21.80 17.27 12.65
N ILE A 520 22.72 16.52 13.28
CA ILE A 520 22.39 15.65 14.43
C ILE A 520 22.22 16.44 15.74
N PHE A 521 22.88 17.59 15.89
CA PHE A 521 22.91 18.33 17.16
C PHE A 521 22.26 19.73 17.02
N PRO A 522 20.96 19.86 17.32
CA PRO A 522 20.26 21.14 17.19
C PRO A 522 20.81 22.26 18.07
N ILE A 523 21.50 21.92 19.17
CA ILE A 523 22.18 22.91 20.02
C ILE A 523 23.17 23.79 19.24
N LEU A 524 23.72 23.28 18.14
CA LEU A 524 24.67 24.02 17.29
C LEU A 524 24.01 25.12 16.46
N HIS A 525 22.69 25.05 16.22
CA HIS A 525 21.96 25.99 15.37
C HIS A 525 21.95 27.41 15.94
N LYS A 526 22.07 27.55 17.26
CA LYS A 526 22.09 28.84 17.96
C LYS A 526 23.38 29.63 17.74
N THR A 527 24.43 29.01 17.20
CA THR A 527 25.69 29.67 16.86
C THR A 527 25.98 29.52 15.37
N PRO A 528 25.45 30.43 14.53
CA PRO A 528 25.52 30.30 13.06
C PRO A 528 26.90 30.54 12.45
N ASN A 529 27.97 30.70 13.25
CA ASN A 529 29.31 30.91 12.73
C ASN A 529 30.02 29.58 12.43
N LEU A 530 30.79 29.60 11.34
CA LEU A 530 31.69 28.54 10.84
C LEU A 530 32.87 28.28 11.80
N GLU A 531 32.59 28.04 13.07
CA GLU A 531 33.58 27.68 14.07
C GLU A 531 34.43 26.50 13.61
N GLU A 532 35.68 26.45 14.09
CA GLU A 532 36.53 25.29 13.85
C GLU A 532 35.87 24.04 14.43
N ILE A 533 36.08 22.87 13.79
CA ILE A 533 35.46 21.61 14.23
C ILE A 533 35.78 21.31 15.69
N ASN A 534 36.98 21.68 16.15
CA ASN A 534 37.38 21.53 17.54
C ASN A 534 36.45 22.28 18.50
N GLN A 535 36.03 23.50 18.15
CA GLN A 535 35.10 24.29 18.95
C GLN A 535 33.69 23.68 18.94
N ILE A 536 33.24 23.20 17.79
CA ILE A 536 31.96 22.49 17.65
C ILE A 536 31.96 21.22 18.52
N LEU A 537 33.00 20.39 18.44
CA LEU A 537 33.14 19.17 19.23
C LEU A 537 33.24 19.46 20.73
N LEU A 538 33.93 20.55 21.13
CA LEU A 538 33.99 20.99 22.52
C LEU A 538 32.61 21.38 23.04
N LYS A 539 31.81 22.12 22.26
CA LYS A 539 30.42 22.45 22.62
C LYS A 539 29.56 21.20 22.79
N ILE A 540 29.65 20.26 21.84
CA ILE A 540 28.93 18.98 21.94
C ILE A 540 29.37 18.23 23.21
N ARG A 541 30.68 18.17 23.49
CA ARG A 541 31.23 17.48 24.68
C ARG A 541 30.80 18.13 26.00
N GLN A 542 30.65 19.45 26.02
CA GLN A 542 30.13 20.20 27.17
C GLN A 542 28.64 19.98 27.38
N THR A 543 27.94 19.43 26.38
CA THR A 543 26.54 19.07 26.49
C THR A 543 26.48 17.67 27.11
N SER A 544 25.97 17.56 28.34
CA SER A 544 25.80 16.27 29.05
C SER A 544 24.85 15.29 28.36
N ARG A 545 24.25 15.69 27.23
CA ARG A 545 23.14 15.00 26.53
C ARG A 545 23.50 14.55 25.12
N ALA A 546 24.73 14.80 24.67
CA ALA A 546 25.18 14.41 23.34
C ALA A 546 26.02 13.14 23.38
N SER A 547 25.44 12.00 22.99
CA SER A 547 26.20 10.76 22.84
C SER A 547 27.06 10.82 21.58
N GLN A 548 28.35 11.15 21.78
CA GLN A 548 29.36 11.13 20.72
C GLN A 548 29.54 9.73 20.11
N SER A 549 29.18 8.68 20.85
CA SER A 549 29.21 7.30 20.39
C SER A 549 28.31 7.09 19.15
N TYR A 550 27.10 7.66 19.12
CA TYR A 550 26.21 7.52 17.97
C TYR A 550 26.75 8.17 16.70
N LEU A 551 27.37 9.36 16.83
CA LEU A 551 28.05 10.01 15.73
C LEU A 551 29.19 9.13 15.19
N LEU A 552 30.02 8.59 16.09
CA LEU A 552 31.12 7.71 15.70
C LEU A 552 30.61 6.46 15.00
N ILE A 553 29.50 5.88 15.46
CA ILE A 553 28.92 4.70 14.82
C ILE A 553 28.32 5.06 13.44
N ILE A 554 27.69 6.23 13.25
CA ILE A 554 27.23 6.69 11.92
C ILE A 554 28.41 6.88 10.97
N ILE A 555 29.46 7.56 11.41
CA ILE A 555 30.68 7.78 10.61
C ILE A 555 31.34 6.44 10.29
N PHE A 556 31.48 5.57 11.29
CA PHE A 556 32.06 4.25 11.14
C PHE A 556 31.29 3.41 10.13
N ASN A 557 29.97 3.29 10.28
CA ASN A 557 29.14 2.55 9.31
C ASN A 557 29.19 3.19 7.92
N THR A 558 29.19 4.52 7.82
CA THR A 558 29.34 5.20 6.53
C THR A 558 30.66 4.82 5.85
N LEU A 559 31.77 4.75 6.59
CA LEU A 559 33.09 4.42 6.06
C LEU A 559 33.30 2.92 5.81
N TYR A 560 32.74 2.07 6.67
CA TYR A 560 33.00 0.64 6.72
C TYR A 560 32.04 -0.16 5.84
N GLU A 561 30.76 0.21 5.83
CA GLU A 561 29.74 -0.51 5.06
C GLU A 561 29.91 -0.24 3.57
N ARG A 562 30.54 -1.14 2.82
CA ARG A 562 30.50 -1.05 1.36
C ARG A 562 29.16 -1.54 0.85
N LEU A 563 28.13 -0.69 0.90
CA LEU A 563 26.79 -1.02 0.42
C LEU A 563 26.71 -1.13 -1.12
N PHE A 564 27.81 -1.10 -1.88
CA PHE A 564 27.84 -0.98 -3.35
C PHE A 564 27.33 -2.20 -4.14
N MET A 565 26.12 -2.68 -3.91
CA MET A 565 25.35 -3.49 -4.87
C MET A 565 23.86 -3.14 -4.78
N TRP A 566 23.37 -2.30 -5.70
CA TRP A 566 21.94 -2.01 -5.89
C TRP A 566 21.27 -3.11 -6.72
N ASN A 567 21.42 -4.35 -6.27
CA ASN A 567 20.49 -5.41 -6.62
C ASN A 567 19.69 -5.63 -5.34
N GLU A 568 18.42 -5.23 -5.34
CA GLU A 568 17.54 -5.22 -4.17
C GLU A 568 17.51 -6.59 -3.46
N GLU A 569 17.48 -7.68 -4.24
CA GLU A 569 17.57 -9.04 -3.70
C GLU A 569 18.93 -9.30 -3.04
N LYS A 570 20.04 -8.90 -3.68
CA LYS A 570 21.39 -9.05 -3.09
C LYS A 570 21.59 -8.16 -1.87
N LEU A 571 20.98 -6.98 -1.85
CA LEU A 571 21.06 -6.05 -0.74
C LEU A 571 20.29 -6.60 0.46
N LEU A 572 19.03 -7.01 0.26
CA LEU A 572 18.24 -7.66 1.30
C LEU A 572 18.93 -8.93 1.81
N TYR A 573 19.46 -9.75 0.90
CA TYR A 573 20.25 -10.94 1.24
C TYR A 573 21.48 -10.59 2.08
N SER A 574 22.22 -9.54 1.72
CA SER A 574 23.39 -9.07 2.46
C SER A 574 23.03 -8.50 3.84
N LEU A 575 21.91 -7.80 3.95
CA LEU A 575 21.42 -7.24 5.21
C LEU A 575 20.96 -8.36 6.15
N ILE A 576 20.22 -9.34 5.65
CA ILE A 576 19.80 -10.52 6.43
C ILE A 576 21.02 -11.35 6.84
N GLU A 577 21.98 -11.59 5.92
CA GLU A 577 23.26 -12.24 6.25
C GLU A 577 23.96 -11.53 7.40
N LYS A 578 24.09 -10.22 7.30
CA LYS A 578 24.75 -9.43 8.33
C LYS A 578 24.00 -9.50 9.65
N TRP A 579 22.68 -9.34 9.63
CA TRP A 579 21.85 -9.41 10.84
C TRP A 579 22.01 -10.76 11.53
N ILE A 580 21.93 -11.88 10.79
CA ILE A 580 22.12 -13.23 11.34
C ILE A 580 23.53 -13.40 11.91
N ILE A 581 24.57 -12.87 11.24
CA ILE A 581 25.95 -12.90 11.77
C ILE A 581 26.02 -12.20 13.14
N HIS A 582 25.42 -11.03 13.29
CA HIS A 582 25.45 -10.29 14.55
C HIS A 582 24.59 -10.98 15.61
N TYR A 583 23.42 -11.47 15.24
CA TYR A 583 22.53 -12.17 16.16
C TYR A 583 23.16 -13.44 16.73
N LEU A 584 23.86 -14.23 15.89
CA LEU A 584 24.63 -15.40 16.32
C LEU A 584 25.94 -15.05 17.02
N ALA A 585 26.48 -13.84 16.83
CA ALA A 585 27.65 -13.38 17.57
C ALA A 585 27.34 -13.12 19.06
N LEU A 586 26.07 -12.82 19.39
CA LEU A 586 25.61 -12.61 20.77
C LEU A 586 25.48 -13.92 21.56
N GLY A 587 25.44 -15.07 20.88
CA GLY A 587 25.35 -16.39 21.49
C GLY A 587 24.72 -17.41 20.56
N ASP A 588 24.74 -18.68 20.98
CA ASP A 588 24.10 -19.77 20.25
C ASP A 588 22.57 -19.58 20.27
N LYS A 589 21.89 -19.82 19.14
CA LYS A 589 20.44 -19.54 18.94
C LYS A 589 19.71 -20.73 18.35
N GLN A 590 18.42 -20.84 18.64
CA GLN A 590 17.58 -21.84 17.95
C GLN A 590 17.13 -21.32 16.58
N LEU A 591 16.91 -22.22 15.62
CA LEU A 591 16.42 -21.83 14.28
C LEU A 591 15.11 -21.02 14.37
N ASP A 592 14.16 -21.47 15.19
CA ASP A 592 12.86 -20.82 15.34
C ASP A 592 13.01 -19.40 15.91
N GLU A 593 13.93 -19.19 16.88
CA GLU A 593 14.25 -17.86 17.42
C GLU A 593 14.79 -16.91 16.34
N ILE A 594 15.65 -17.41 15.44
CA ILE A 594 16.18 -16.61 14.34
C ILE A 594 15.06 -16.25 13.36
N VAL A 595 14.19 -17.20 13.01
CA VAL A 595 13.09 -17.00 12.05
C VAL A 595 12.04 -16.04 12.60
N ASP A 596 11.64 -16.19 13.86
CA ASP A 596 10.68 -15.30 14.52
C ASP A 596 11.23 -13.87 14.57
N CYS A 597 12.48 -13.72 15.01
CA CYS A 597 13.10 -12.41 15.16
C CYS A 597 13.37 -11.74 13.79
N LEU A 598 13.69 -12.49 12.74
CA LEU A 598 13.76 -11.99 11.37
C LEU A 598 12.38 -11.59 10.83
N SER A 599 11.33 -12.34 11.17
CA SER A 599 9.97 -12.03 10.75
C SER A 599 9.51 -10.69 11.34
N ASP A 600 9.89 -10.40 12.59
CA ASP A 600 9.63 -9.11 13.23
C ASP A 600 10.44 -7.98 12.59
N HIS A 601 11.75 -8.18 12.40
CA HIS A 601 12.66 -7.12 11.90
C HIS A 601 12.48 -6.83 10.40
N PHE A 602 12.14 -7.84 9.59
CA PHE A 602 11.99 -7.74 8.13
C PHE A 602 10.56 -7.99 7.66
N SER A 603 9.56 -7.71 8.51
CA SER A 603 8.13 -7.94 8.22
C SER A 603 7.67 -7.29 6.91
N ALA A 604 8.24 -6.15 6.53
CA ALA A 604 7.95 -5.45 5.28
C ALA A 604 8.45 -6.18 4.01
N TYR A 605 9.52 -6.96 4.12
CA TYR A 605 10.13 -7.64 2.97
C TYR A 605 9.74 -9.11 2.84
N GLN A 606 9.30 -9.74 3.94
CA GLN A 606 8.95 -11.17 4.00
C GLN A 606 9.97 -12.04 3.24
N PRO A 607 11.25 -12.06 3.67
CA PRO A 607 12.28 -12.81 2.97
C PRO A 607 11.89 -14.26 2.76
N GLN A 608 12.12 -14.77 1.54
CA GLN A 608 11.78 -16.14 1.19
C GLN A 608 12.45 -17.14 2.15
N PRO A 609 11.75 -18.16 2.66
CA PRO A 609 12.31 -19.14 3.60
C PRO A 609 13.60 -19.81 3.08
N GLU A 610 13.69 -20.05 1.77
CA GLU A 610 14.86 -20.64 1.12
C GLU A 610 16.08 -19.71 1.18
N CYS A 611 15.85 -18.39 1.12
CA CYS A 611 16.90 -17.38 1.24
C CYS A 611 17.50 -17.40 2.65
N ILE A 612 16.65 -17.37 3.68
CA ILE A 612 17.07 -17.44 5.08
C ILE A 612 17.85 -18.72 5.34
N SER A 613 17.30 -19.87 4.90
CA SER A 613 17.93 -21.18 5.08
C SER A 613 19.34 -21.23 4.50
N LYS A 614 19.52 -20.75 3.26
CA LYS A 614 20.84 -20.65 2.62
C LYS A 614 21.81 -19.74 3.36
N ILE A 615 21.32 -18.65 3.93
CA ILE A 615 22.16 -17.75 4.73
C ILE A 615 22.59 -18.44 6.01
N ILE A 616 21.66 -19.06 6.74
CA ILE A 616 21.92 -19.79 7.98
C ILE A 616 22.94 -20.90 7.76
N GLU A 617 22.74 -21.77 6.77
CA GLU A 617 23.68 -22.84 6.42
C GLU A 617 25.10 -22.30 6.11
N ARG A 618 25.15 -21.13 5.49
CA ARG A 618 26.41 -20.49 5.11
C ARG A 618 27.13 -19.88 6.30
N VAL A 619 26.43 -19.16 7.19
CA VAL A 619 27.06 -18.42 8.30
C VAL A 619 27.14 -19.19 9.61
N SER A 620 26.38 -20.28 9.77
CA SER A 620 26.28 -21.02 11.04
C SER A 620 26.66 -22.49 10.93
N CYS A 621 27.03 -23.11 12.05
CA CYS A 621 27.19 -24.55 12.22
C CYS A 621 26.17 -25.10 13.21
N VAL A 622 25.67 -26.29 12.93
CA VAL A 622 24.68 -26.99 13.78
C VAL A 622 25.41 -27.70 14.92
N GLN A 623 25.01 -27.44 16.16
CA GLN A 623 25.36 -28.28 17.30
C GLN A 623 24.28 -29.34 17.49
N ASN A 624 24.57 -30.58 17.12
CA ASN A 624 23.66 -31.70 17.37
C ASN A 624 23.66 -32.04 18.87
N HIS A 625 22.62 -31.61 19.58
CA HIS A 625 22.28 -32.16 20.89
C HIS A 625 21.24 -33.26 20.73
N GLN A 626 21.46 -34.37 21.45
CA GLN A 626 20.78 -35.65 21.20
C GLN A 626 19.25 -35.66 21.38
N ASN A 627 18.60 -34.56 21.79
CA ASN A 627 17.13 -34.50 21.99
C ASN A 627 16.52 -33.07 22.00
N SER A 628 17.17 -32.05 21.43
CA SER A 628 16.65 -30.65 21.45
C SER A 628 16.60 -30.02 20.07
N SER A 629 15.85 -28.92 19.95
CA SER A 629 15.80 -28.04 18.77
C SER A 629 17.19 -27.71 18.22
N LEU A 630 17.29 -27.47 16.91
CA LEU A 630 18.54 -27.19 16.21
C LEU A 630 19.19 -25.92 16.77
N ILE A 631 20.28 -26.08 17.53
CA ILE A 631 21.10 -24.98 18.04
C ILE A 631 22.14 -24.61 16.99
N LEU A 632 22.15 -23.33 16.62
CA LEU A 632 23.00 -22.74 15.60
C LEU A 632 24.06 -21.85 16.25
N LYS A 633 25.30 -22.01 15.81
CA LYS A 633 26.45 -21.21 16.25
C LYS A 633 27.12 -20.51 15.07
N LEU A 634 27.60 -19.29 15.27
CA LEU A 634 28.33 -18.57 14.23
C LEU A 634 29.63 -19.30 13.84
N LYS A 635 29.87 -19.46 12.53
CA LYS A 635 31.13 -20.01 12.04
C LYS A 635 32.31 -19.07 12.35
N PRO A 636 33.48 -19.60 12.76
CA PRO A 636 34.65 -18.80 13.12
C PRO A 636 35.07 -17.76 12.06
N GLU A 637 34.98 -18.08 10.76
CA GLU A 637 35.38 -17.17 9.69
C GLU A 637 34.50 -15.91 9.56
N TYR A 638 33.33 -15.89 10.21
CA TYR A 638 32.40 -14.76 10.18
C TYR A 638 32.58 -13.78 11.34
N TYR A 639 33.36 -14.11 12.38
CA TYR A 639 33.62 -13.16 13.48
C TYR A 639 34.32 -11.88 13.01
N LYS A 640 35.12 -11.95 11.95
CA LYS A 640 35.75 -10.77 11.33
C LYS A 640 34.77 -9.86 10.56
N LYS A 641 33.54 -10.32 10.32
CA LYS A 641 32.47 -9.55 9.69
C LYS A 641 31.52 -8.89 10.68
N ILE A 642 31.71 -9.12 11.99
CA ILE A 642 30.93 -8.44 13.03
C ILE A 642 31.36 -6.97 13.03
N SER A 643 30.38 -6.08 12.84
CA SER A 643 30.54 -4.66 13.07
C SER A 643 30.56 -4.43 14.59
N PRO A 644 31.59 -3.76 15.12
CA PRO A 644 31.61 -3.31 16.52
C PRO A 644 30.50 -2.30 16.77
#